data_AF-A0A090ZZL0-F1
#
_entry.id   AF-A0A090ZZL0-F1
#
_cell.length_a   1.000
_cell.length_b   1.000
_cell.length_c   1.000
_cell.angle_alpha   90.00
_cell.angle_beta   90.00
_cell.angle_gamma   90.00
#
_symmetry.space_group_name_H-M   'P 1'
#
loop_
_entity.id
_entity.type
_entity.pdbx_description
1 polymer ?
#
loop_
_entity_poly.entity_id
_entity_poly.type
_entity_poly.pdbx_seq_one_letter_code
_entity_poly.pdbx_strand_id
1 'polypeptide(L)'
;MDREEVKKHRQEIVKLDCDSIYIGNLYTVDTDLELPSTGKHGSSITWESKEILFLSHTGKVTRPTFGVGNRIVPLVATVTFEGESLQRTFDVTVLEEEYKAEIVEVYPVEVQTAAGIKPELPTVVVVRNDTGSRTVSHVSWEPIERERYQQTGGFTIQGKLEETGWQAEAKVTVMTDTDEVIPHTPKVYAFGGQSVRLEADTEFAAAMNRSLEYLLSVDDDQMLYNFRAAAHLDVKGAKPMTGWDAPECNLKGHTTGHYLSALALAYSATGGNSAIKDKMDYMIAELSRCQNVMSELPGYHQGFLSAYSEDQFNLLEEYSTYPTIWAPYYTLHKIMAGLLDCYTLAGNKHALVMCVRLGDWVYRRLSQLSKEQRQKMWSLYIAGEFGGMNEVLTNLYLITQNRNYLAAAKYFDNEQLLFPMKENIDTLGDMHANQHIPQIIGALKLFEAEGEKAYYEAAKNFWRMVTEDHAYQIGGVGETEMFKEPGKIAAYLTDKTAETCASYNMLKLTKELFCFEPKKEYMDYYERTLYNHILATGNSKRADGGSTYFLPLAPGSCKKFDTHENTCCHGTGLENHFKYQESIYFHDQDNLFVNLYIPSTLSWKEKGITVSQKRNRGEFAETVQFFVDGGKELNIRFRIPEWAAERSIRVKMNDEIVAAPRQEDGYIQIQNVWEHDKVELIFPYSLRLVSTPDDARIKSVLFGPYVLAAIHEEQDFIAWPYSEEQFVERMKKSEGDLHFTLDGTRFVPLYQIQDQRFHAYFKF
;
A
#
# COMPACT_ATOMS: atom_id res chain seq x y z
N MET A 1 39.08 7.88 -54.53
CA MET A 1 38.62 6.71 -53.77
C MET A 1 38.54 5.56 -54.73
N ASP A 2 39.21 4.45 -54.40
CA ASP A 2 39.17 3.22 -55.19
C ASP A 2 37.73 2.66 -55.22
N ARG A 3 37.30 2.00 -56.31
CA ARG A 3 35.94 1.44 -56.43
C ARG A 3 35.62 0.45 -55.32
N GLU A 4 36.62 -0.30 -54.86
CA GLU A 4 36.50 -1.23 -53.73
C GLU A 4 36.34 -0.52 -52.38
N GLU A 5 37.02 0.62 -52.17
CA GLU A 5 36.88 1.41 -50.93
C GLU A 5 35.48 2.05 -50.82
N VAL A 6 34.93 2.55 -51.93
CA VAL A 6 33.55 3.10 -51.98
C VAL A 6 32.53 2.03 -51.60
N LYS A 7 32.68 0.83 -52.17
CA LYS A 7 31.78 -0.29 -51.90
C LYS A 7 31.85 -0.72 -50.44
N LYS A 8 33.06 -0.87 -49.90
CA LYS A 8 33.28 -1.24 -48.49
C LYS A 8 32.67 -0.22 -47.52
N HIS A 9 32.81 1.07 -47.82
CA HIS A 9 32.21 2.13 -47.03
C HIS A 9 30.66 2.08 -47.02
N ARG A 10 30.04 1.83 -48.18
CA ARG A 10 28.57 1.65 -48.27
C ARG A 10 28.09 0.44 -47.48
N GLN A 11 28.81 -0.69 -47.58
CA GLN A 11 28.50 -1.90 -46.81
C GLN A 11 28.64 -1.68 -45.30
N GLU A 12 29.61 -0.86 -44.89
CA GLU A 12 29.78 -0.46 -43.49
C GLU A 12 28.61 0.41 -42.99
N ILE A 13 28.14 1.38 -43.79
CA ILE A 13 26.96 2.19 -43.46
C ILE A 13 25.71 1.33 -43.32
N VAL A 14 25.43 0.45 -44.29
CA VAL A 14 24.29 -0.46 -44.24
C VAL A 14 24.35 -1.36 -43.00
N LYS A 15 25.55 -1.87 -42.66
CA LYS A 15 25.74 -2.70 -41.47
C LYS A 15 25.50 -1.92 -40.18
N LEU A 16 26.10 -0.74 -40.03
CA LEU A 16 25.91 0.11 -38.86
C LEU A 16 24.44 0.49 -38.67
N ASP A 17 23.76 0.85 -39.75
CA ASP A 17 22.34 1.17 -39.71
C ASP A 17 21.49 -0.05 -39.32
N CYS A 18 21.75 -1.21 -39.92
CA CYS A 18 21.06 -2.47 -39.62
C CYS A 18 21.26 -2.96 -38.17
N ASP A 19 22.49 -2.85 -37.65
CA ASP A 19 22.83 -3.22 -36.27
C ASP A 19 22.17 -2.26 -35.27
N SER A 20 21.98 -0.99 -35.66
CA SER A 20 21.39 0.06 -34.81
C SER A 20 19.86 0.06 -34.72
N ILE A 21 19.17 -0.77 -35.51
CA ILE A 21 17.70 -0.86 -35.50
C ILE A 21 17.23 -1.37 -34.13
N TYR A 22 16.39 -0.55 -33.49
CA TYR A 22 15.67 -0.88 -32.26
C TYR A 22 14.20 -0.51 -32.45
N ILE A 23 13.31 -1.50 -32.29
CA ILE A 23 11.85 -1.37 -32.51
C ILE A 23 11.06 -1.77 -31.25
N GLY A 24 11.65 -1.56 -30.07
CA GLY A 24 11.00 -1.82 -28.79
C GLY A 24 11.08 -3.29 -28.32
N ASN A 25 10.21 -3.64 -27.36
CA ASN A 25 10.06 -5.00 -26.83
C ASN A 25 9.27 -5.87 -27.82
N LEU A 26 9.83 -6.99 -28.23
CA LEU A 26 9.23 -7.89 -29.22
C LEU A 26 8.65 -9.17 -28.62
N TYR A 27 8.74 -9.36 -27.31
CA TYR A 27 8.33 -10.60 -26.66
C TYR A 27 6.88 -10.58 -26.15
N THR A 28 6.27 -9.41 -26.04
CA THR A 28 4.93 -9.19 -25.49
C THR A 28 4.22 -8.06 -26.24
N VAL A 29 4.10 -8.16 -27.56
CA VAL A 29 3.53 -7.10 -28.40
C VAL A 29 2.00 -7.19 -28.41
N ASP A 30 1.34 -6.17 -27.88
CA ASP A 30 -0.12 -6.03 -27.84
C ASP A 30 -0.62 -4.74 -28.52
N THR A 31 0.31 -3.91 -29.02
CA THR A 31 0.10 -2.59 -29.61
C THR A 31 0.96 -2.40 -30.86
N ASP A 32 0.61 -1.43 -31.70
CA ASP A 32 1.29 -1.16 -32.97
C ASP A 32 2.78 -0.81 -32.75
N LEU A 33 3.64 -1.35 -33.62
CA LEU A 33 5.09 -1.09 -33.61
C LEU A 33 5.44 0.17 -34.43
N GLU A 34 6.28 1.04 -33.88
CA GLU A 34 6.88 2.13 -34.63
C GLU A 34 8.08 1.62 -35.45
N LEU A 35 7.92 1.58 -36.77
CA LEU A 35 8.95 1.07 -37.68
C LEU A 35 9.70 2.22 -38.39
N PRO A 36 11.01 2.40 -38.15
CA PRO A 36 11.77 3.48 -38.78
C PRO A 36 11.90 3.24 -40.28
N SER A 37 11.75 4.31 -41.08
CA SER A 37 11.97 4.29 -42.53
C SER A 37 13.40 4.69 -42.93
N THR A 38 14.21 5.17 -41.99
CA THR A 38 15.57 5.67 -42.22
C THR A 38 16.52 5.25 -41.10
N GLY A 39 17.73 4.80 -41.44
CA GLY A 39 18.81 4.51 -40.51
C GLY A 39 19.54 5.76 -40.02
N LYS A 40 20.26 5.65 -38.91
CA LYS A 40 20.99 6.76 -38.26
C LYS A 40 22.09 7.37 -39.14
N HIS A 41 22.60 6.60 -40.09
CA HIS A 41 23.65 6.95 -41.03
C HIS A 41 23.14 7.18 -42.47
N GLY A 42 21.82 7.24 -42.65
CA GLY A 42 21.18 7.66 -43.91
C GLY A 42 20.70 6.55 -44.84
N SER A 43 20.76 5.27 -44.42
CA SER A 43 20.14 4.17 -45.18
C SER A 43 18.61 4.29 -45.22
N SER A 44 17.97 3.88 -46.31
CA SER A 44 16.52 3.66 -46.33
C SER A 44 16.20 2.28 -45.76
N ILE A 45 15.13 2.17 -44.96
CA ILE A 45 14.69 0.91 -44.36
C ILE A 45 13.28 0.60 -44.86
N THR A 46 13.07 -0.62 -45.38
CA THR A 46 11.76 -1.15 -45.72
C THR A 46 11.46 -2.41 -44.91
N TRP A 47 10.18 -2.66 -44.64
CA TRP A 47 9.75 -3.70 -43.70
C TRP A 47 8.84 -4.72 -44.37
N GLU A 48 9.08 -6.00 -44.12
CA GLU A 48 8.30 -7.13 -44.62
C GLU A 48 7.86 -8.05 -43.46
N SER A 49 6.57 -8.08 -43.15
CA SER A 49 6.02 -9.08 -42.22
C SER A 49 5.73 -10.38 -42.95
N LYS A 50 6.06 -11.51 -42.31
CA LYS A 50 5.77 -12.85 -42.84
C LYS A 50 4.38 -13.37 -42.46
N GLU A 51 3.69 -12.73 -41.51
CA GLU A 51 2.30 -13.04 -41.15
C GLU A 51 1.45 -11.77 -41.02
N ILE A 52 1.01 -11.25 -42.17
CA ILE A 52 0.25 -9.99 -42.27
C ILE A 52 -1.10 -9.99 -41.53
N LEU A 53 -1.60 -11.16 -41.15
CA LEU A 53 -2.83 -11.30 -40.36
C LEU A 53 -2.65 -10.80 -38.93
N PHE A 54 -1.44 -10.88 -38.37
CA PHE A 54 -1.17 -10.52 -36.98
C PHE A 54 -0.24 -9.30 -36.84
N LEU A 55 0.62 -9.05 -37.83
CA LEU A 55 1.48 -7.88 -37.89
C LEU A 55 1.64 -7.40 -39.33
N SER A 56 1.26 -6.17 -39.63
CA SER A 56 1.36 -5.61 -40.98
C SER A 56 2.79 -5.15 -41.31
N HIS A 57 3.05 -4.87 -42.59
CA HIS A 57 4.29 -4.24 -43.06
C HIS A 57 4.56 -2.85 -42.47
N THR A 58 3.53 -2.20 -41.93
CA THR A 58 3.62 -0.86 -41.33
C THR A 58 3.75 -0.89 -39.81
N GLY A 59 3.82 -2.10 -39.21
CA GLY A 59 3.86 -2.27 -37.76
C GLY A 59 2.48 -2.37 -37.11
N LYS A 60 1.38 -2.39 -37.88
CA LYS A 60 0.03 -2.51 -37.31
C LYS A 60 -0.20 -3.92 -36.77
N VAL A 61 -0.57 -4.04 -35.51
CA VAL A 61 -0.78 -5.32 -34.81
C VAL A 61 -2.25 -5.68 -34.80
N THR A 62 -2.54 -6.94 -35.09
CA THR A 62 -3.87 -7.55 -34.92
C THR A 62 -3.69 -8.76 -34.00
N ARG A 63 -4.26 -8.69 -32.80
CA ARG A 63 -4.09 -9.76 -31.80
C ARG A 63 -4.87 -11.02 -32.21
N PRO A 64 -4.31 -12.23 -32.07
CA PRO A 64 -5.06 -13.48 -32.22
C PRO A 64 -6.24 -13.51 -31.25
N THR A 65 -7.41 -14.02 -31.64
CA THR A 65 -8.54 -14.16 -30.71
C THR A 65 -8.20 -15.08 -29.54
N PHE A 66 -8.81 -14.86 -28.37
CA PHE A 66 -8.61 -15.70 -27.19
C PHE A 66 -8.72 -17.21 -27.50
N GLY A 67 -7.78 -18.00 -26.97
CA GLY A 67 -7.73 -19.45 -27.13
C GLY A 67 -6.98 -19.91 -28.38
N VAL A 68 -6.51 -18.98 -29.22
CA VAL A 68 -5.64 -19.26 -30.37
C VAL A 68 -4.17 -19.31 -29.96
N GLY A 69 -3.82 -18.68 -28.82
CA GLY A 69 -2.47 -18.52 -28.32
C GLY A 69 -1.69 -17.39 -29.01
N ASN A 70 -0.62 -16.94 -28.36
CA ASN A 70 0.32 -15.95 -28.89
C ASN A 70 0.91 -16.40 -30.25
N ARG A 71 1.25 -15.44 -31.10
CA ARG A 71 1.85 -15.68 -32.43
C ARG A 71 3.21 -15.05 -32.55
N ILE A 72 4.22 -15.83 -32.92
CA ILE A 72 5.56 -15.32 -33.24
C ILE A 72 5.59 -15.00 -34.73
N VAL A 73 5.65 -13.72 -35.07
CA VAL A 73 5.64 -13.21 -36.44
C VAL A 73 7.03 -12.73 -36.84
N PRO A 74 7.68 -13.37 -37.83
CA PRO A 74 8.94 -12.86 -38.37
C PRO A 74 8.73 -11.56 -39.14
N LEU A 75 9.42 -10.49 -38.73
CA LEU A 75 9.42 -9.19 -39.36
C LEU A 75 10.81 -8.88 -39.92
N VAL A 76 10.92 -8.68 -41.23
CA VAL A 76 12.20 -8.50 -41.93
C VAL A 76 12.41 -7.02 -42.28
N ALA A 77 13.47 -6.41 -41.74
CA ALA A 77 13.97 -5.11 -42.18
C ALA A 77 14.95 -5.30 -43.34
N THR A 78 14.76 -4.56 -44.44
CA THR A 78 15.73 -4.44 -45.53
C THR A 78 16.32 -3.04 -45.51
N VAL A 79 17.60 -2.94 -45.16
CA VAL A 79 18.37 -1.69 -45.06
C VAL A 79 19.14 -1.50 -46.35
N THR A 80 19.00 -0.35 -47.00
CA THR A 80 19.64 -0.06 -48.30
C THR A 80 20.32 1.30 -48.29
N PHE A 81 21.58 1.36 -48.75
CA PHE A 81 22.33 2.59 -48.94
C PHE A 81 23.14 2.53 -50.24
N GLU A 82 22.87 3.47 -51.15
CA GLU A 82 23.57 3.63 -52.44
C GLU A 82 23.86 2.33 -53.23
N GLY A 83 22.89 1.40 -53.24
CA GLY A 83 22.93 0.15 -54.02
C GLY A 83 23.42 -1.09 -53.26
N GLU A 84 23.91 -0.95 -52.03
CA GLU A 84 24.18 -2.08 -51.12
C GLU A 84 22.98 -2.29 -50.19
N SER A 85 22.70 -3.54 -49.81
CA SER A 85 21.58 -3.86 -48.91
C SER A 85 21.89 -5.00 -47.94
N LEU A 86 21.25 -4.98 -46.78
CA LEU A 86 21.35 -6.01 -45.75
C LEU A 86 19.97 -6.24 -45.14
N GLN A 87 19.67 -7.48 -44.78
CA GLN A 87 18.43 -7.84 -44.11
C GLN A 87 18.67 -8.25 -42.66
N ARG A 88 17.71 -7.94 -41.79
CA ARG A 88 17.65 -8.41 -40.41
C ARG A 88 16.22 -8.82 -40.09
N THR A 89 16.06 -10.00 -39.52
CA THR A 89 14.77 -10.53 -39.08
C THR A 89 14.60 -10.30 -37.58
N PHE A 90 13.40 -9.93 -37.19
CA PHE A 90 12.94 -9.74 -35.83
C PHE A 90 11.78 -10.70 -35.57
N ASP A 91 11.89 -11.56 -34.56
CA ASP A 91 10.79 -12.43 -34.16
C ASP A 91 9.89 -11.67 -33.18
N VAL A 92 8.67 -11.34 -33.63
CA VAL A 92 7.71 -10.52 -32.89
C VAL A 92 6.62 -11.39 -32.31
N THR A 93 6.58 -11.57 -30.99
CA THR A 93 5.51 -12.27 -30.28
C THR A 93 4.32 -11.33 -30.10
N VAL A 94 3.32 -11.47 -30.97
CA VAL A 94 2.00 -10.84 -30.84
C VAL A 94 1.17 -11.61 -29.81
N LEU A 95 0.71 -10.92 -28.77
CA LEU A 95 -0.10 -11.50 -27.70
C LEU A 95 -1.53 -11.77 -28.16
N GLU A 96 -2.10 -12.90 -27.76
CA GLU A 96 -3.53 -13.17 -27.95
C GLU A 96 -4.40 -12.14 -27.23
N GLU A 97 -5.64 -11.99 -27.70
CA GLU A 97 -6.70 -11.24 -27.02
C GLU A 97 -7.04 -11.93 -25.71
N GLU A 98 -7.34 -11.12 -24.70
CA GLU A 98 -7.79 -11.61 -23.41
C GLU A 98 -9.20 -12.18 -23.49
N TYR A 99 -9.49 -13.17 -22.64
CA TYR A 99 -10.85 -13.69 -22.50
C TYR A 99 -11.78 -12.59 -21.98
N LYS A 100 -12.80 -12.25 -22.77
CA LYS A 100 -13.87 -11.37 -22.31
C LYS A 100 -14.88 -12.18 -21.53
N ALA A 101 -14.73 -12.19 -20.22
CA ALA A 101 -15.61 -12.94 -19.34
C ALA A 101 -17.07 -12.46 -19.45
N GLU A 102 -18.00 -13.40 -19.59
CA GLU A 102 -19.43 -13.10 -19.70
C GLU A 102 -20.08 -13.08 -18.32
N ILE A 103 -20.93 -12.08 -18.05
CA ILE A 103 -21.75 -12.05 -16.82
C ILE A 103 -22.70 -13.25 -16.84
N VAL A 104 -22.71 -14.02 -15.75
CA VAL A 104 -23.62 -15.16 -15.56
C VAL A 104 -24.59 -14.96 -14.38
N GLU A 105 -24.30 -13.99 -13.50
CA GLU A 105 -25.10 -13.72 -12.30
C GLU A 105 -24.94 -12.26 -11.87
N VAL A 106 -26.07 -11.63 -11.50
CA VAL A 106 -26.12 -10.31 -10.85
C VAL A 106 -26.60 -10.52 -9.42
N TYR A 107 -25.84 -10.02 -8.45
CA TYR A 107 -26.16 -10.20 -7.03
C TYR A 107 -27.32 -9.28 -6.64
N PRO A 108 -28.22 -9.75 -5.75
CA PRO A 108 -29.34 -8.93 -5.30
C PRO A 108 -28.85 -7.72 -4.51
N VAL A 109 -29.54 -6.59 -4.66
CA VAL A 109 -29.28 -5.38 -3.86
C VAL A 109 -30.38 -5.24 -2.81
N GLU A 110 -29.99 -5.07 -1.55
CA GLU A 110 -30.92 -4.77 -0.46
C GLU A 110 -30.61 -3.38 0.09
N VAL A 111 -31.64 -2.52 0.16
CA VAL A 111 -31.50 -1.14 0.65
C VAL A 111 -32.53 -0.89 1.74
N GLN A 112 -32.09 -0.25 2.82
CA GLN A 112 -32.97 0.21 3.89
C GLN A 112 -33.05 1.74 3.87
N THR A 113 -34.23 2.31 4.10
CA THR A 113 -34.39 3.77 4.24
C THR A 113 -35.51 4.15 5.20
N ALA A 114 -35.40 5.29 5.87
CA ALA A 114 -36.41 5.74 6.81
C ALA A 114 -37.64 6.27 6.05
N ALA A 115 -38.82 6.13 6.66
CA ALA A 115 -40.05 6.71 6.11
C ALA A 115 -39.88 8.22 5.85
N GLY A 116 -40.14 8.64 4.62
CA GLY A 116 -40.00 10.01 4.14
C GLY A 116 -38.62 10.36 3.56
N ILE A 117 -37.61 9.50 3.76
CA ILE A 117 -36.27 9.65 3.18
C ILE A 117 -36.20 8.87 1.87
N LYS A 118 -35.67 9.52 0.82
CA LYS A 118 -35.49 8.85 -0.48
C LYS A 118 -34.41 7.77 -0.31
N PRO A 119 -34.67 6.51 -0.72
CA PRO A 119 -33.66 5.47 -0.66
C PRO A 119 -32.45 5.84 -1.54
N GLU A 120 -31.25 5.67 -0.99
CA GLU A 120 -30.00 5.80 -1.74
C GLU A 120 -29.64 4.45 -2.36
N LEU A 121 -29.87 4.31 -3.67
CA LEU A 121 -29.45 3.13 -4.40
C LEU A 121 -27.97 3.26 -4.83
N PRO A 122 -27.20 2.16 -4.84
CA PRO A 122 -25.82 2.18 -5.27
C PRO A 122 -25.73 2.42 -6.79
N THR A 123 -24.68 3.07 -7.26
CA THR A 123 -24.40 3.30 -8.69
C THR A 123 -23.78 2.08 -9.37
N VAL A 124 -23.50 1.02 -8.61
CA VAL A 124 -22.95 -0.25 -9.06
C VAL A 124 -23.65 -1.44 -8.40
N VAL A 125 -23.57 -2.60 -9.04
CA VAL A 125 -23.94 -3.91 -8.47
C VAL A 125 -22.80 -4.89 -8.61
N VAL A 126 -22.77 -5.91 -7.75
CA VAL A 126 -21.81 -7.01 -7.90
C VAL A 126 -22.32 -7.99 -8.95
N VAL A 127 -21.43 -8.39 -9.84
CA VAL A 127 -21.67 -9.41 -10.86
C VAL A 127 -20.65 -10.54 -10.69
N ARG A 128 -21.04 -11.75 -11.08
CA ARG A 128 -20.12 -12.86 -11.26
C ARG A 128 -20.10 -13.27 -12.72
N ASN A 129 -18.90 -13.48 -13.24
CA ASN A 129 -18.70 -13.95 -14.59
C ASN A 129 -18.56 -15.49 -14.65
N ASP A 130 -18.52 -16.00 -15.87
CA ASP A 130 -18.31 -17.41 -16.20
C ASP A 130 -16.98 -18.01 -15.74
N THR A 131 -15.94 -17.20 -15.47
CA THR A 131 -14.70 -17.65 -14.83
C THR A 131 -14.85 -17.83 -13.32
N GLY A 132 -15.98 -17.40 -12.75
CA GLY A 132 -16.26 -17.41 -11.32
C GLY A 132 -15.77 -16.16 -10.58
N SER A 133 -15.08 -15.25 -11.29
CA SER A 133 -14.60 -13.99 -10.74
C SER A 133 -15.77 -13.05 -10.48
N ARG A 134 -15.63 -12.24 -9.41
CA ARG A 134 -16.64 -11.27 -9.00
C ARG A 134 -16.09 -9.87 -9.24
N THR A 135 -16.87 -9.03 -9.90
CA THR A 135 -16.53 -7.63 -10.19
C THR A 135 -17.75 -6.75 -9.97
N VAL A 136 -17.61 -5.45 -10.20
CA VAL A 136 -18.72 -4.49 -10.16
C VAL A 136 -19.15 -4.09 -11.57
N SER A 137 -20.43 -3.80 -11.74
CA SER A 137 -20.98 -3.23 -12.98
C SER A 137 -21.86 -2.03 -12.66
N HIS A 138 -21.73 -0.97 -13.45
CA HIS A 138 -22.56 0.23 -13.31
C HIS A 138 -24.04 -0.07 -13.59
N VAL A 139 -24.91 0.50 -12.76
CA VAL A 139 -26.35 0.31 -12.85
C VAL A 139 -27.08 1.64 -12.92
N SER A 140 -28.00 1.75 -13.87
CA SER A 140 -28.96 2.84 -13.97
C SER A 140 -30.32 2.37 -13.45
N TRP A 141 -30.75 2.90 -12.30
CA TRP A 141 -32.02 2.53 -11.66
C TRP A 141 -33.22 3.31 -12.21
N GLU A 142 -34.38 2.66 -12.20
CA GLU A 142 -35.66 3.36 -12.41
C GLU A 142 -35.91 4.43 -11.33
N PRO A 143 -36.57 5.55 -11.67
CA PRO A 143 -36.85 6.61 -10.71
C PRO A 143 -37.78 6.12 -9.59
N ILE A 144 -37.46 6.50 -8.35
CA ILE A 144 -38.27 6.16 -7.18
C ILE A 144 -39.27 7.30 -6.89
N GLU A 145 -40.56 7.02 -7.09
CA GLU A 145 -41.65 7.94 -6.76
C GLU A 145 -41.76 8.17 -5.24
N ARG A 146 -42.11 9.41 -4.85
CA ARG A 146 -42.07 9.85 -3.46
C ARG A 146 -42.98 9.02 -2.55
N GLU A 147 -44.12 8.61 -3.09
CA GLU A 147 -45.19 7.88 -2.42
C GLU A 147 -44.74 6.50 -1.95
N ARG A 148 -43.77 5.88 -2.65
CA ARG A 148 -43.29 4.52 -2.33
C ARG A 148 -42.52 4.43 -1.02
N TYR A 149 -41.95 5.56 -0.55
CA TYR A 149 -41.15 5.60 0.67
C TYR A 149 -41.72 6.52 1.76
N GLN A 150 -42.99 6.98 1.64
CA GLN A 150 -43.63 7.75 2.73
C GLN A 150 -44.06 6.88 3.91
N GLN A 151 -44.22 5.57 3.73
CA GLN A 151 -44.70 4.64 4.74
C GLN A 151 -43.82 3.41 4.81
N THR A 152 -43.77 2.78 5.98
CA THR A 152 -43.04 1.53 6.17
C THR A 152 -43.57 0.42 5.27
N GLY A 153 -42.68 -0.40 4.72
CA GLY A 153 -43.04 -1.46 3.79
C GLY A 153 -41.87 -1.85 2.89
N GLY A 154 -42.09 -2.78 1.98
CA GLY A 154 -41.07 -3.22 1.01
C GLY A 154 -41.51 -2.96 -0.42
N PHE A 155 -40.58 -2.55 -1.29
CA PHE A 155 -40.82 -2.46 -2.72
C PHE A 155 -39.55 -2.78 -3.52
N THR A 156 -39.75 -3.15 -4.78
CA THR A 156 -38.65 -3.45 -5.70
C THR A 156 -38.48 -2.33 -6.72
N ILE A 157 -37.23 -2.05 -7.09
CA ILE A 157 -36.81 -1.17 -8.19
C ILE A 157 -35.96 -1.96 -9.16
N GLN A 158 -36.22 -1.81 -10.46
CA GLN A 158 -35.42 -2.44 -11.52
C GLN A 158 -34.30 -1.49 -11.94
N GLY A 159 -33.16 -2.08 -12.29
CA GLY A 159 -31.99 -1.39 -12.81
C GLY A 159 -31.49 -2.06 -14.08
N LYS A 160 -30.82 -1.28 -14.93
CA LYS A 160 -30.15 -1.79 -16.13
C LYS A 160 -28.65 -1.64 -15.98
N LEU A 161 -27.91 -2.71 -16.24
CA LEU A 161 -26.46 -2.66 -16.28
C LEU A 161 -26.03 -2.04 -17.61
N GLU A 162 -25.27 -0.94 -17.54
CA GLU A 162 -24.84 -0.19 -18.71
C GLU A 162 -24.04 -1.07 -19.67
N GLU A 163 -24.28 -0.93 -20.98
CA GLU A 163 -23.56 -1.66 -22.04
C GLU A 163 -23.70 -3.20 -21.97
N THR A 164 -24.66 -3.72 -21.19
CA THR A 164 -24.97 -5.15 -21.12
C THR A 164 -26.45 -5.43 -21.41
N GLY A 165 -26.78 -6.72 -21.62
CA GLY A 165 -28.18 -7.19 -21.68
C GLY A 165 -28.80 -7.51 -20.32
N TRP A 166 -28.06 -7.31 -19.22
CA TRP A 166 -28.46 -7.74 -17.87
C TRP A 166 -29.26 -6.67 -17.11
N GLN A 167 -30.12 -7.14 -16.21
CA GLN A 167 -30.91 -6.31 -15.31
C GLN A 167 -30.50 -6.59 -13.86
N ALA A 168 -30.61 -5.56 -13.03
CA ALA A 168 -30.45 -5.64 -11.58
C ALA A 168 -31.79 -5.42 -10.89
N GLU A 169 -31.92 -5.98 -9.70
CA GLU A 169 -33.08 -5.78 -8.83
C GLU A 169 -32.60 -5.24 -7.47
N ALA A 170 -33.20 -4.13 -7.02
CA ALA A 170 -33.03 -3.61 -5.67
C ALA A 170 -34.32 -3.80 -4.86
N LYS A 171 -34.21 -4.51 -3.74
CA LYS A 171 -35.26 -4.64 -2.73
C LYS A 171 -35.09 -3.55 -1.69
N VAL A 172 -35.99 -2.59 -1.71
CA VAL A 172 -36.01 -1.47 -0.77
C VAL A 172 -36.96 -1.79 0.38
N THR A 173 -36.47 -1.67 1.62
CA THR A 173 -37.28 -1.78 2.83
C THR A 173 -37.32 -0.43 3.54
N VAL A 174 -38.52 0.14 3.63
CA VAL A 174 -38.80 1.38 4.34
C VAL A 174 -39.14 1.05 5.79
N MET A 175 -38.38 1.59 6.72
CA MET A 175 -38.52 1.31 8.15
C MET A 175 -38.70 2.61 8.95
N THR A 176 -39.07 2.48 10.23
CA THR A 176 -39.15 3.63 11.15
C THR A 176 -37.78 4.13 11.60
N ASP A 177 -36.76 3.27 11.55
CA ASP A 177 -35.39 3.54 11.95
C ASP A 177 -34.47 2.78 11.00
N THR A 178 -33.40 3.40 10.49
CA THR A 178 -32.58 2.84 9.40
C THR A 178 -31.10 2.89 9.58
N ASP A 179 -30.63 3.61 10.58
CA ASP A 179 -29.22 3.65 10.90
C ASP A 179 -29.02 2.92 12.21
N GLU A 180 -28.49 1.70 12.12
CA GLU A 180 -27.89 1.08 13.31
C GLU A 180 -26.59 1.83 13.59
N VAL A 181 -26.71 3.00 14.24
CA VAL A 181 -25.56 3.71 14.80
C VAL A 181 -25.05 2.88 15.96
N ILE A 182 -23.91 2.24 15.76
CA ILE A 182 -23.27 1.42 16.80
C ILE A 182 -22.26 2.26 17.58
N PRO A 183 -21.83 1.81 18.78
CA PRO A 183 -20.74 2.47 19.50
C PRO A 183 -19.50 2.61 18.61
N HIS A 184 -19.10 3.86 18.38
CA HIS A 184 -18.09 4.27 17.40
C HIS A 184 -16.93 5.02 18.05
N THR A 185 -16.79 4.89 19.36
CA THR A 185 -15.60 5.34 20.08
C THR A 185 -14.61 4.19 20.17
N PRO A 186 -13.30 4.42 19.92
CA PRO A 186 -12.26 3.43 20.19
C PRO A 186 -12.37 2.85 21.61
N LYS A 187 -12.23 1.53 21.71
CA LYS A 187 -12.19 0.78 22.98
C LYS A 187 -10.81 0.86 23.63
N VAL A 188 -9.76 0.91 22.81
CA VAL A 188 -8.38 1.05 23.25
C VAL A 188 -7.68 2.13 22.43
N TYR A 189 -6.63 2.71 23.00
CA TYR A 189 -5.89 3.84 22.43
C TYR A 189 -4.41 3.48 22.35
N ALA A 190 -3.78 3.85 21.24
CA ALA A 190 -2.32 3.74 21.09
C ALA A 190 -1.63 4.82 21.94
N PHE A 191 -0.43 4.52 22.43
CA PHE A 191 0.41 5.54 23.04
C PHE A 191 1.04 6.45 21.97
N GLY A 192 1.17 7.74 22.27
CA GLY A 192 1.94 8.66 21.43
C GLY A 192 3.41 8.24 21.35
N GLY A 193 4.07 8.52 20.21
CA GLY A 193 5.45 8.07 19.94
C GLY A 193 6.47 8.48 21.01
N GLN A 194 6.28 9.64 21.66
CA GLN A 194 7.16 10.11 22.74
C GLN A 194 7.05 9.31 24.04
N SER A 195 5.98 8.52 24.23
CA SER A 195 5.79 7.71 25.42
C SER A 195 6.53 6.37 25.35
N VAL A 196 6.94 5.93 24.15
CA VAL A 196 7.58 4.63 23.94
C VAL A 196 8.94 4.81 23.27
N ARG A 197 10.00 4.38 23.94
CA ARG A 197 11.37 4.44 23.43
C ARG A 197 11.86 3.04 23.10
N LEU A 198 12.37 2.84 21.88
CA LEU A 198 13.06 1.60 21.51
C LEU A 198 14.40 1.48 22.24
N GLU A 199 14.79 0.26 22.61
CA GLU A 199 16.15 0.01 23.09
C GLU A 199 17.16 0.07 21.93
N ALA A 200 18.34 0.64 22.17
CA ALA A 200 19.30 1.03 21.13
C ALA A 200 19.83 -0.15 20.28
N ASP A 201 20.01 -1.33 20.90
CA ASP A 201 20.62 -2.50 20.28
C ASP A 201 19.59 -3.41 19.58
N THR A 202 18.56 -2.82 18.97
CA THR A 202 17.52 -3.55 18.22
C THR A 202 17.60 -3.30 16.71
N GLU A 203 17.15 -4.27 15.93
CA GLU A 203 17.02 -4.16 14.47
C GLU A 203 16.13 -2.97 14.06
N PHE A 204 15.10 -2.68 14.87
CA PHE A 204 14.18 -1.57 14.68
C PHE A 204 14.83 -0.22 14.98
N ALA A 205 15.53 -0.09 16.12
CA ALA A 205 16.24 1.15 16.45
C ALA A 205 17.35 1.44 15.42
N ALA A 206 18.05 0.41 14.94
CA ALA A 206 19.05 0.58 13.89
C ALA A 206 18.42 1.09 12.57
N ALA A 207 17.26 0.56 12.16
CA ALA A 207 16.54 1.03 10.97
C ALA A 207 16.01 2.48 11.14
N MET A 208 15.44 2.79 12.31
CA MET A 208 14.98 4.14 12.64
C MET A 208 16.14 5.14 12.62
N ASN A 209 17.30 4.80 13.20
CA ASN A 209 18.46 5.68 13.24
C ASN A 209 19.05 5.97 11.85
N ARG A 210 19.10 4.97 10.96
CA ARG A 210 19.52 5.20 9.56
C ARG A 210 18.57 6.14 8.83
N SER A 211 17.27 5.98 9.06
CA SER A 211 16.25 6.85 8.45
C SER A 211 16.35 8.28 9.02
N LEU A 212 16.62 8.41 10.31
CA LEU A 212 16.86 9.71 10.96
C LEU A 212 18.09 10.42 10.37
N GLU A 213 19.20 9.70 10.22
CA GLU A 213 20.41 10.21 9.59
C GLU A 213 20.14 10.71 8.17
N TYR A 214 19.37 9.94 7.38
CA TYR A 214 18.95 10.37 6.06
C TYR A 214 18.11 11.65 6.09
N LEU A 215 17.03 11.71 6.90
CA LEU A 215 16.16 12.89 6.98
C LEU A 215 16.94 14.16 7.35
N LEU A 216 17.93 14.06 8.24
CA LEU A 216 18.79 15.18 8.63
C LEU A 216 19.70 15.66 7.51
N SER A 217 20.03 14.79 6.55
CA SER A 217 20.88 15.09 5.39
C SER A 217 20.13 15.68 4.19
N VAL A 218 18.80 15.53 4.13
CA VAL A 218 17.96 16.01 3.02
C VAL A 218 18.01 17.54 2.92
N ASP A 219 18.12 18.04 1.69
CA ASP A 219 18.02 19.46 1.34
C ASP A 219 16.54 19.90 1.33
N ASP A 220 16.15 20.71 2.33
CA ASP A 220 14.78 21.22 2.46
C ASP A 220 14.40 22.15 1.30
N ASP A 221 15.36 22.88 0.73
CA ASP A 221 15.09 23.78 -0.38
C ASP A 221 14.82 23.02 -1.68
N GLN A 222 15.42 21.83 -1.85
CA GLN A 222 15.09 20.91 -2.93
C GLN A 222 13.66 20.38 -2.78
N MET A 223 13.23 20.00 -1.56
CA MET A 223 11.85 19.58 -1.27
C MET A 223 10.81 20.69 -1.50
N LEU A 224 11.21 21.96 -1.46
CA LEU A 224 10.37 23.13 -1.72
C LEU A 224 10.39 23.60 -3.19
N TYR A 225 11.26 23.03 -4.03
CA TYR A 225 11.54 23.52 -5.37
C TYR A 225 10.28 23.71 -6.21
N ASN A 226 9.46 22.66 -6.36
CA ASN A 226 8.28 22.70 -7.23
C ASN A 226 7.18 23.61 -6.67
N PHE A 227 7.03 23.71 -5.34
CA PHE A 227 6.06 24.61 -4.72
C PHE A 227 6.42 26.08 -4.93
N ARG A 228 7.71 26.42 -4.80
CA ARG A 228 8.20 27.77 -5.08
C ARG A 228 8.05 28.11 -6.56
N ALA A 229 8.39 27.18 -7.44
CA ALA A 229 8.21 27.35 -8.88
C ALA A 229 6.74 27.63 -9.24
N ALA A 230 5.80 26.84 -8.71
CA ALA A 230 4.37 27.05 -8.93
C ALA A 230 3.85 28.36 -8.32
N ALA A 231 4.44 28.83 -7.21
CA ALA A 231 4.12 30.12 -6.58
C ALA A 231 4.86 31.33 -7.20
N HIS A 232 5.67 31.12 -8.25
CA HIS A 232 6.56 32.14 -8.85
C HIS A 232 7.53 32.78 -7.83
N LEU A 233 7.99 31.99 -6.85
CA LEU A 233 8.98 32.37 -5.85
C LEU A 233 10.38 31.88 -6.22
N ASP A 234 11.41 32.55 -5.68
CA ASP A 234 12.81 32.15 -5.85
C ASP A 234 13.05 30.76 -5.23
N VAL A 235 13.58 29.83 -6.03
CA VAL A 235 13.96 28.46 -5.62
C VAL A 235 15.23 28.42 -4.77
N LYS A 236 15.85 29.57 -4.46
CA LYS A 236 17.06 29.72 -3.63
C LYS A 236 18.28 28.94 -4.16
N GLY A 237 18.34 28.73 -5.47
CA GLY A 237 19.39 27.96 -6.12
C GLY A 237 19.33 26.44 -5.87
N ALA A 238 18.23 25.94 -5.30
CA ALA A 238 18.01 24.51 -5.09
C ALA A 238 18.00 23.74 -6.41
N LYS A 239 18.47 22.49 -6.37
CA LYS A 239 18.34 21.58 -7.50
C LYS A 239 16.88 21.19 -7.68
N PRO A 240 16.43 20.92 -8.93
CA PRO A 240 15.11 20.33 -9.13
C PRO A 240 15.02 18.95 -8.46
N MET A 241 13.79 18.57 -8.12
CA MET A 241 13.46 17.20 -7.74
C MET A 241 13.62 16.25 -8.94
N THR A 242 13.67 14.94 -8.69
CA THR A 242 13.88 13.90 -9.71
C THR A 242 12.73 12.89 -9.73
N GLY A 243 12.72 12.01 -10.74
CA GLY A 243 11.75 10.91 -10.82
C GLY A 243 10.30 11.38 -10.89
N TRP A 244 9.41 10.78 -10.11
CA TRP A 244 7.98 11.12 -10.09
C TRP A 244 7.69 12.50 -9.47
N ASP A 245 8.70 13.11 -8.84
CA ASP A 245 8.65 14.46 -8.32
C ASP A 245 9.36 15.49 -9.23
N ALA A 246 9.87 15.08 -10.39
CA ALA A 246 10.52 15.99 -11.34
C ALA A 246 9.57 17.10 -11.83
N PRO A 247 10.08 18.29 -12.21
CA PRO A 247 9.25 19.42 -12.63
C PRO A 247 8.24 19.12 -13.75
N GLU A 248 8.62 18.25 -14.69
CA GLU A 248 7.82 17.78 -15.81
C GLU A 248 6.77 16.72 -15.43
N CYS A 249 6.89 16.10 -14.25
CA CYS A 249 5.97 15.07 -13.81
C CYS A 249 4.68 15.68 -13.22
N ASN A 250 3.56 15.00 -13.43
CA ASN A 250 2.24 15.41 -12.93
C ASN A 250 1.99 15.00 -11.47
N LEU A 251 2.77 14.08 -10.91
CA LEU A 251 2.64 13.65 -9.51
C LEU A 251 3.41 14.56 -8.52
N LYS A 252 4.25 15.48 -9.03
CA LYS A 252 5.14 16.34 -8.23
C LYS A 252 4.45 17.00 -7.03
N GLY A 253 5.20 17.11 -5.94
CA GLY A 253 4.76 17.58 -4.63
C GLY A 253 4.37 16.46 -3.66
N HIS A 254 4.20 15.22 -4.13
CA HIS A 254 3.76 14.12 -3.27
C HIS A 254 4.86 13.72 -2.28
N THR A 255 6.14 13.68 -2.70
CA THR A 255 7.26 13.38 -1.81
C THR A 255 7.42 14.45 -0.73
N THR A 256 7.20 15.74 -1.06
CA THR A 256 7.20 16.82 -0.06
C THR A 256 6.13 16.61 1.01
N GLY A 257 4.93 16.13 0.62
CA GLY A 257 3.88 15.77 1.56
C GLY A 257 4.30 14.64 2.51
N HIS A 258 4.84 13.55 1.95
CA HIS A 258 5.43 12.46 2.74
C HIS A 258 6.58 12.92 3.64
N TYR A 259 7.42 13.84 3.17
CA TYR A 259 8.54 14.38 3.93
C TYR A 259 8.06 15.14 5.18
N LEU A 260 6.96 15.90 5.08
CA LEU A 260 6.33 16.54 6.25
C LEU A 260 5.87 15.49 7.28
N SER A 261 5.17 14.44 6.84
CA SER A 261 4.77 13.32 7.71
C SER A 261 5.98 12.64 8.34
N ALA A 262 7.04 12.38 7.56
CA ALA A 262 8.26 11.77 8.03
C ALA A 262 8.98 12.61 9.10
N LEU A 263 9.07 13.93 8.92
CA LEU A 263 9.62 14.84 9.93
C LEU A 263 8.79 14.83 11.23
N ALA A 264 7.47 14.88 11.12
CA ALA A 264 6.57 14.84 12.28
C ALA A 264 6.65 13.50 13.04
N LEU A 265 6.66 12.38 12.31
CA LEU A 265 6.84 11.04 12.86
C LEU A 265 8.22 10.89 13.52
N ALA A 266 9.30 11.34 12.86
CA ALA A 266 10.64 11.31 13.41
C ALA A 266 10.76 12.15 14.68
N TYR A 267 10.17 13.34 14.71
CA TYR A 267 10.11 14.18 15.91
C TYR A 267 9.45 13.43 17.08
N SER A 268 8.32 12.78 16.83
CA SER A 268 7.58 12.00 17.84
C SER A 268 8.39 10.79 18.31
N ALA A 269 8.88 9.96 17.39
CA ALA A 269 9.57 8.70 17.66
C ALA A 269 10.92 8.87 18.37
N THR A 270 11.58 10.02 18.19
CA THR A 270 12.87 10.34 18.83
C THR A 270 12.75 11.07 20.16
N GLY A 271 11.53 11.28 20.66
CA GLY A 271 11.31 12.02 21.90
C GLY A 271 11.51 13.54 21.76
N GLY A 272 11.38 14.08 20.54
CA GLY A 272 11.41 15.51 20.27
C GLY A 272 12.73 16.05 19.74
N ASN A 273 13.39 15.36 18.80
CA ASN A 273 14.65 15.82 18.20
C ASN A 273 14.54 17.26 17.63
N SER A 274 15.37 18.17 18.15
CA SER A 274 15.28 19.60 17.82
C SER A 274 15.66 19.92 16.37
N ALA A 275 16.65 19.23 15.80
CA ALA A 275 17.06 19.47 14.41
C ALA A 275 15.97 19.06 13.42
N ILE A 276 15.26 17.96 13.69
CA ILE A 276 14.07 17.57 12.92
C ILE A 276 12.97 18.63 13.05
N LYS A 277 12.75 19.15 14.27
CA LYS A 277 11.79 20.23 14.50
C LYS A 277 12.13 21.49 13.71
N ASP A 278 13.40 21.88 13.66
CA ASP A 278 13.84 23.06 12.92
C ASP A 278 13.57 22.92 11.42
N LYS A 279 13.87 21.74 10.83
CA LYS A 279 13.56 21.42 9.42
C LYS A 279 12.05 21.47 9.15
N MET A 280 11.25 20.86 10.03
CA MET A 280 9.79 20.88 9.92
C MET A 280 9.22 22.29 9.99
N ASP A 281 9.64 23.10 10.96
CA ASP A 281 9.15 24.47 11.12
C ASP A 281 9.57 25.36 9.91
N TYR A 282 10.76 25.12 9.34
CA TYR A 282 11.21 25.76 8.09
C TYR A 282 10.31 25.40 6.90
N MET A 283 10.07 24.10 6.68
CA MET A 283 9.19 23.61 5.61
C MET A 283 7.79 24.22 5.71
N ILE A 284 7.18 24.24 6.90
CA ILE A 284 5.86 24.82 7.13
C ILE A 284 5.85 26.32 6.84
N ALA A 285 6.87 27.07 7.28
CA ALA A 285 6.96 28.50 7.04
C ALA A 285 7.06 28.84 5.53
N GLU A 286 7.88 28.10 4.79
CA GLU A 286 8.08 28.33 3.36
C GLU A 286 6.87 27.87 2.52
N LEU A 287 6.25 26.73 2.84
CA LEU A 287 5.01 26.30 2.20
C LEU A 287 3.84 27.25 2.50
N SER A 288 3.77 27.81 3.72
CA SER A 288 2.79 28.84 4.06
C SER A 288 2.95 30.08 3.19
N ARG A 289 4.19 30.50 2.93
CA ARG A 289 4.49 31.60 2.01
C ARG A 289 4.01 31.27 0.59
N CYS A 290 4.26 30.06 0.09
CA CYS A 290 3.74 29.62 -1.20
C CYS A 290 2.20 29.67 -1.26
N GLN A 291 1.51 29.13 -0.25
CA GLN A 291 0.04 29.13 -0.18
C GLN A 291 -0.55 30.56 -0.18
N ASN A 292 0.13 31.49 0.51
CA ASN A 292 -0.30 32.89 0.55
C ASN A 292 -0.15 33.57 -0.81
N VAL A 293 1.01 33.41 -1.45
CA VAL A 293 1.27 34.02 -2.78
C VAL A 293 0.37 33.41 -3.84
N MET A 294 0.19 32.08 -3.85
CA MET A 294 -0.75 31.40 -4.77
C MET A 294 -2.16 31.96 -4.65
N SER A 295 -2.63 32.29 -3.44
CA SER A 295 -3.97 32.86 -3.23
C SER A 295 -4.16 34.24 -3.88
N GLU A 296 -3.09 34.91 -4.30
CA GLU A 296 -3.10 36.22 -4.97
C GLU A 296 -2.86 36.11 -6.49
N LEU A 297 -2.45 34.94 -7.00
CA LEU A 297 -2.17 34.71 -8.41
C LEU A 297 -3.46 34.45 -9.22
N PRO A 298 -3.55 34.94 -10.48
CA PRO A 298 -4.66 34.59 -11.36
C PRO A 298 -4.76 33.08 -11.59
N GLY A 299 -5.98 32.55 -11.57
CA GLY A 299 -6.24 31.11 -11.80
C GLY A 299 -6.21 30.23 -10.55
N TYR A 300 -5.91 30.80 -9.38
CA TYR A 300 -5.91 30.10 -8.10
C TYR A 300 -7.05 30.56 -7.20
N HIS A 301 -7.71 29.61 -6.56
CA HIS A 301 -8.72 29.87 -5.55
C HIS A 301 -8.10 29.92 -4.15
N GLN A 302 -8.72 30.70 -3.27
CA GLN A 302 -8.24 30.93 -1.91
C GLN A 302 -7.94 29.61 -1.17
N GLY A 303 -6.76 29.52 -0.56
CA GLY A 303 -6.38 28.38 0.29
C GLY A 303 -5.73 27.21 -0.44
N PHE A 304 -5.71 27.22 -1.77
CA PHE A 304 -5.02 26.20 -2.56
C PHE A 304 -3.50 26.19 -2.28
N LEU A 305 -2.93 24.98 -2.24
CA LEU A 305 -1.49 24.72 -2.17
C LEU A 305 -1.20 23.38 -2.85
N SER A 306 -0.37 23.41 -3.89
CA SER A 306 0.19 22.22 -4.54
C SER A 306 1.51 22.61 -5.24
N ALA A 307 2.26 21.62 -5.72
CA ALA A 307 3.44 21.83 -6.55
C ALA A 307 3.11 22.10 -8.04
N TYR A 308 1.82 22.30 -8.36
CA TYR A 308 1.27 22.64 -9.67
C TYR A 308 -0.02 23.47 -9.52
N SER A 309 -0.54 24.01 -10.63
CA SER A 309 -1.79 24.78 -10.69
C SER A 309 -3.05 23.92 -10.46
N GLU A 310 -4.23 24.54 -10.38
CA GLU A 310 -5.50 23.81 -10.27
C GLU A 310 -5.90 23.01 -11.54
N ASP A 311 -5.12 23.07 -12.62
CA ASP A 311 -5.49 22.55 -13.93
C ASP A 311 -5.73 21.04 -13.94
N GLN A 312 -4.95 20.25 -13.20
CA GLN A 312 -5.19 18.81 -13.12
C GLN A 312 -6.55 18.47 -12.48
N PHE A 313 -7.01 19.29 -11.54
CA PHE A 313 -8.33 19.12 -10.92
C PHE A 313 -9.46 19.50 -11.89
N ASN A 314 -9.26 20.58 -12.66
CA ASN A 314 -10.21 20.96 -13.73
C ASN A 314 -10.35 19.83 -14.75
N LEU A 315 -9.21 19.28 -15.21
CA LEU A 315 -9.18 18.18 -16.18
C LEU A 315 -9.77 16.88 -15.65
N LEU A 316 -9.60 16.58 -14.35
CA LEU A 316 -10.22 15.42 -13.72
C LEU A 316 -11.75 15.54 -13.69
N GLU A 317 -12.28 16.74 -13.45
CA GLU A 317 -13.72 17.02 -13.48
C GLU A 317 -14.33 16.86 -14.88
N GLU A 318 -13.48 16.94 -15.91
CA GLU A 318 -13.79 16.64 -17.32
C GLU A 318 -13.43 15.20 -17.73
N TYR A 319 -13.07 14.34 -16.76
CA TYR A 319 -12.74 12.93 -16.94
C TYR A 319 -11.46 12.64 -17.74
N SER A 320 -10.49 13.56 -17.73
CA SER A 320 -9.18 13.31 -18.32
C SER A 320 -8.49 12.11 -17.65
N THR A 321 -7.89 11.23 -18.45
CA THR A 321 -7.27 9.99 -17.97
C THR A 321 -5.75 10.13 -17.84
N TYR A 322 -5.14 9.18 -17.13
CA TYR A 322 -3.70 8.98 -17.15
C TYR A 322 -3.22 8.64 -18.59
N PRO A 323 -2.03 9.10 -19.05
CA PRO A 323 -1.05 9.92 -18.32
C PRO A 323 -1.22 11.44 -18.45
N THR A 324 -2.31 11.94 -19.07
CA THR A 324 -2.54 13.39 -19.28
C THR A 324 -2.56 14.15 -17.95
N ILE A 325 -3.18 13.56 -16.92
CA ILE A 325 -3.10 13.97 -15.53
C ILE A 325 -2.65 12.78 -14.69
N TRP A 326 -2.18 13.03 -13.46
CA TRP A 326 -1.74 11.95 -12.58
C TRP A 326 -2.16 12.23 -11.13
N ALA A 327 -3.19 11.50 -10.68
CA ALA A 327 -3.65 11.40 -9.29
C ALA A 327 -3.62 12.72 -8.49
N PRO A 328 -4.30 13.80 -8.94
CA PRO A 328 -4.16 15.11 -8.32
C PRO A 328 -4.63 15.15 -6.86
N TYR A 329 -5.67 14.39 -6.52
CA TYR A 329 -6.13 14.28 -5.14
C TYR A 329 -5.24 13.38 -4.27
N TYR A 330 -4.50 12.43 -4.84
CA TYR A 330 -3.47 11.67 -4.10
C TYR A 330 -2.35 12.60 -3.62
N THR A 331 -1.82 13.44 -4.50
CA THR A 331 -0.77 14.41 -4.14
C THR A 331 -1.29 15.36 -3.08
N LEU A 332 -2.50 15.88 -3.26
CA LEU A 332 -3.14 16.77 -2.28
C LEU A 332 -3.31 16.09 -0.91
N HIS A 333 -3.72 14.82 -0.90
CA HIS A 333 -3.80 14.02 0.31
C HIS A 333 -2.45 13.96 1.05
N LYS A 334 -1.33 13.69 0.36
CA LYS A 334 -0.01 13.65 1.02
C LYS A 334 0.37 14.98 1.66
N ILE A 335 0.07 16.10 0.97
CA ILE A 335 0.32 17.44 1.52
C ILE A 335 -0.55 17.68 2.75
N MET A 336 -1.86 17.40 2.67
CA MET A 336 -2.78 17.60 3.80
C MET A 336 -2.45 16.69 4.99
N ALA A 337 -2.10 15.43 4.76
CA ALA A 337 -1.69 14.48 5.78
C ALA A 337 -0.41 14.96 6.48
N GLY A 338 0.61 15.34 5.72
CA GLY A 338 1.85 15.89 6.27
C GLY A 338 1.65 17.15 7.11
N LEU A 339 0.80 18.08 6.65
CA LEU A 339 0.43 19.26 7.44
C LEU A 339 -0.30 18.89 8.73
N LEU A 340 -1.20 17.90 8.67
CA LEU A 340 -1.96 17.46 9.83
C LEU A 340 -1.06 16.74 10.83
N ASP A 341 -0.13 15.89 10.37
CA ASP A 341 0.86 15.20 11.21
C ASP A 341 1.79 16.20 11.92
N CYS A 342 2.24 17.24 11.21
CA CYS A 342 3.02 18.34 11.82
C CYS A 342 2.27 19.02 12.98
N TYR A 343 0.93 19.08 12.91
CA TYR A 343 0.10 19.56 14.01
C TYR A 343 -0.09 18.51 15.11
N THR A 344 -0.54 17.30 14.78
CA THR A 344 -0.95 16.28 15.75
C THR A 344 0.22 15.68 16.51
N LEU A 345 1.39 15.53 15.86
CA LEU A 345 2.57 14.89 16.44
C LEU A 345 3.61 15.88 16.98
N ALA A 346 3.63 17.11 16.46
CA ALA A 346 4.64 18.10 16.81
C ALA A 346 4.07 19.47 17.25
N GLY A 347 2.75 19.62 17.30
CA GLY A 347 2.08 20.81 17.83
C GLY A 347 2.20 22.05 16.94
N ASN A 348 2.57 21.92 15.67
CA ASN A 348 2.71 23.07 14.77
C ASN A 348 1.32 23.62 14.35
N LYS A 349 0.87 24.68 15.03
CA LYS A 349 -0.44 25.31 14.79
C LYS A 349 -0.57 25.97 13.42
N HIS A 350 0.54 26.42 12.82
CA HIS A 350 0.51 27.01 11.48
C HIS A 350 0.19 25.96 10.42
N ALA A 351 0.69 24.73 10.59
CA ALA A 351 0.36 23.61 9.71
C ALA A 351 -1.15 23.30 9.72
N LEU A 352 -1.80 23.33 10.89
CA LEU A 352 -3.25 23.18 10.98
C LEU A 352 -4.01 24.27 10.22
N VAL A 353 -3.60 25.53 10.34
CA VAL A 353 -4.22 26.65 9.61
C VAL A 353 -4.13 26.45 8.09
N MET A 354 -2.98 25.98 7.59
CA MET A 354 -2.80 25.67 6.17
C MET A 354 -3.70 24.52 5.72
N CYS A 355 -3.79 23.46 6.53
CA CYS A 355 -4.63 22.29 6.26
C CYS A 355 -6.13 22.65 6.26
N VAL A 356 -6.57 23.50 7.18
CA VAL A 356 -7.93 24.08 7.20
C VAL A 356 -8.26 24.79 5.90
N ARG A 357 -7.34 25.65 5.40
CA ARG A 357 -7.54 26.37 4.14
C ARG A 357 -7.63 25.45 2.92
N LEU A 358 -6.87 24.36 2.92
CA LEU A 358 -6.98 23.30 1.91
C LEU A 358 -8.31 22.55 2.02
N GLY A 359 -8.74 22.19 3.24
CA GLY A 359 -10.03 21.55 3.48
C GLY A 359 -11.21 22.40 3.00
N ASP A 360 -11.16 23.72 3.24
CA ASP A 360 -12.14 24.68 2.72
C ASP A 360 -12.15 24.73 1.19
N TRP A 361 -10.96 24.70 0.57
CA TRP A 361 -10.84 24.65 -0.89
C TRP A 361 -11.46 23.36 -1.46
N VAL A 362 -11.15 22.19 -0.89
CA VAL A 362 -11.70 20.90 -1.31
C VAL A 362 -13.22 20.87 -1.18
N TYR A 363 -13.75 21.31 -0.04
CA TYR A 363 -15.19 21.37 0.18
C TYR A 363 -15.89 22.27 -0.83
N ARG A 364 -15.40 23.50 -1.02
CA ARG A 364 -16.00 24.45 -1.98
C ARG A 364 -16.02 23.86 -3.39
N ARG A 365 -14.94 23.21 -3.81
CA ARG A 365 -14.81 22.63 -5.14
C ARG A 365 -15.75 21.44 -5.35
N LEU A 366 -15.63 20.41 -4.50
CA LEU A 366 -16.39 19.17 -4.66
C LEU A 366 -17.88 19.31 -4.38
N SER A 367 -18.30 20.30 -3.57
CA SER A 367 -19.72 20.57 -3.31
C SER A 367 -20.51 21.03 -4.56
N GLN A 368 -19.82 21.52 -5.61
CA GLN A 368 -20.46 21.94 -6.85
C GLN A 368 -20.71 20.78 -7.82
N LEU A 369 -20.11 19.61 -7.58
CA LEU A 369 -20.21 18.45 -8.46
C LEU A 369 -21.40 17.57 -8.06
N SER A 370 -22.01 16.91 -9.05
CA SER A 370 -23.03 15.89 -8.78
C SER A 370 -22.42 14.62 -8.18
N LYS A 371 -23.24 13.77 -7.54
CA LYS A 371 -22.77 12.47 -7.02
C LYS A 371 -22.25 11.61 -8.17
N GLU A 372 -22.95 11.59 -9.28
CA GLU A 372 -22.63 10.82 -10.48
C GLU A 372 -21.28 11.26 -11.09
N GLN A 373 -21.04 12.57 -11.19
CA GLN A 373 -19.76 13.10 -11.66
C GLN A 373 -18.61 12.68 -10.74
N ARG A 374 -18.79 12.77 -9.41
CA ARG A 374 -17.77 12.32 -8.44
C ARG A 374 -17.50 10.82 -8.54
N GLN A 375 -18.54 9.98 -8.60
CA GLN A 375 -18.36 8.52 -8.78
C GLN A 375 -17.56 8.22 -10.06
N LYS A 376 -17.87 8.90 -11.15
CA LYS A 376 -17.13 8.74 -12.40
C LYS A 376 -15.67 9.18 -12.27
N MET A 377 -15.37 10.29 -11.60
CA MET A 377 -13.99 10.71 -11.33
C MET A 377 -13.21 9.62 -10.58
N TRP A 378 -13.77 9.05 -9.51
CA TRP A 378 -13.12 8.06 -8.65
C TRP A 378 -12.93 6.70 -9.32
N SER A 379 -13.73 6.39 -10.34
CA SER A 379 -13.60 5.18 -11.16
C SER A 379 -12.44 5.20 -12.15
N LEU A 380 -11.80 6.36 -12.39
CA LEU A 380 -10.72 6.46 -13.37
C LEU A 380 -9.44 5.83 -12.82
N TYR A 381 -8.88 4.87 -13.56
CA TYR A 381 -7.59 4.25 -13.24
C TYR A 381 -6.48 5.31 -13.13
N ILE A 382 -5.79 5.34 -11.98
CA ILE A 382 -4.73 6.28 -11.58
C ILE A 382 -5.16 7.76 -11.52
N ALA A 383 -5.80 8.30 -12.56
CA ALA A 383 -6.24 9.69 -12.59
C ALA A 383 -7.25 10.01 -11.47
N GLY A 384 -8.13 9.05 -11.16
CA GLY A 384 -9.12 9.13 -10.09
C GLY A 384 -8.58 8.80 -8.70
N GLU A 385 -7.30 8.42 -8.57
CA GLU A 385 -6.71 8.09 -7.29
C GLU A 385 -6.65 9.34 -6.37
N PHE A 386 -7.22 9.18 -5.17
CA PHE A 386 -7.27 10.24 -4.16
C PHE A 386 -6.57 9.85 -2.85
N GLY A 387 -5.94 8.68 -2.77
CA GLY A 387 -5.37 8.17 -1.52
C GLY A 387 -6.39 8.20 -0.36
N GLY A 388 -5.99 8.73 0.80
CA GLY A 388 -6.81 8.86 2.00
C GLY A 388 -7.43 10.26 2.16
N MET A 389 -7.92 10.89 1.09
CA MET A 389 -8.59 12.20 1.20
C MET A 389 -9.78 12.17 2.17
N ASN A 390 -10.57 11.10 2.14
CA ASN A 390 -11.66 10.88 3.10
C ASN A 390 -11.12 10.77 4.54
N GLU A 391 -9.99 10.11 4.75
CA GLU A 391 -9.34 10.00 6.05
C GLU A 391 -8.89 11.37 6.60
N VAL A 392 -8.09 12.12 5.83
CA VAL A 392 -7.50 13.38 6.30
C VAL A 392 -8.56 14.46 6.55
N LEU A 393 -9.62 14.49 5.73
CA LEU A 393 -10.75 15.40 5.93
C LEU A 393 -11.60 15.01 7.14
N THR A 394 -11.76 13.71 7.40
CA THR A 394 -12.45 13.24 8.61
C THR A 394 -11.65 13.56 9.87
N ASN A 395 -10.33 13.36 9.86
CA ASN A 395 -9.46 13.78 10.97
C ASN A 395 -9.53 15.31 11.18
N LEU A 396 -9.58 16.09 10.10
CA LEU A 396 -9.76 17.54 10.19
C LEU A 396 -11.12 17.91 10.79
N TYR A 397 -12.20 17.18 10.47
CA TYR A 397 -13.49 17.32 11.14
C TYR A 397 -13.38 16.98 12.64
N LEU A 398 -12.78 15.87 13.02
CA LEU A 398 -12.64 15.47 14.43
C LEU A 398 -11.90 16.55 15.25
N ILE A 399 -10.92 17.23 14.65
CA ILE A 399 -10.17 18.32 15.29
C ILE A 399 -10.96 19.63 15.36
N THR A 400 -11.64 20.02 14.27
CA THR A 400 -12.23 21.36 14.12
C THR A 400 -13.72 21.43 14.40
N GLN A 401 -14.39 20.28 14.40
CA GLN A 401 -15.84 20.11 14.47
C GLN A 401 -16.62 20.82 13.33
N ASN A 402 -15.95 21.18 12.23
CA ASN A 402 -16.58 21.78 11.06
C ASN A 402 -17.17 20.70 10.13
N ARG A 403 -18.50 20.60 10.08
CA ARG A 403 -19.23 19.58 9.30
C ARG A 403 -18.98 19.67 7.78
N ASN A 404 -18.47 20.78 7.27
CA ASN A 404 -18.09 20.87 5.86
C ASN A 404 -16.98 19.87 5.50
N TYR A 405 -16.05 19.58 6.42
CA TYR A 405 -14.98 18.61 6.17
C TYR A 405 -15.49 17.18 6.19
N LEU A 406 -16.47 16.89 7.05
CA LEU A 406 -17.15 15.61 7.07
C LEU A 406 -17.96 15.37 5.79
N ALA A 407 -18.68 16.39 5.32
CA ALA A 407 -19.35 16.34 4.01
C ALA A 407 -18.35 16.16 2.86
N ALA A 408 -17.22 16.88 2.90
CA ALA A 408 -16.16 16.75 1.91
C ALA A 408 -15.52 15.36 1.92
N ALA A 409 -15.32 14.75 3.10
CA ALA A 409 -14.81 13.38 3.22
C ALA A 409 -15.74 12.38 2.52
N LYS A 410 -17.06 12.50 2.73
CA LYS A 410 -18.07 11.68 2.06
C LYS A 410 -18.17 11.90 0.54
N TYR A 411 -17.72 13.04 0.02
CA TYR A 411 -17.63 13.25 -1.44
C TYR A 411 -16.60 12.34 -2.12
N PHE A 412 -15.68 11.75 -1.37
CA PHE A 412 -14.72 10.75 -1.85
C PHE A 412 -15.20 9.30 -1.70
N ASP A 413 -16.46 9.05 -1.30
CA ASP A 413 -16.98 7.69 -1.31
C ASP A 413 -16.91 7.12 -2.74
N ASN A 414 -16.24 5.99 -2.89
CA ASN A 414 -16.11 5.27 -4.14
C ASN A 414 -16.94 3.99 -4.05
N GLU A 415 -18.12 3.97 -4.67
CA GLU A 415 -19.04 2.85 -4.54
C GLU A 415 -18.53 1.58 -5.22
N GLN A 416 -17.64 1.67 -6.22
CA GLN A 416 -16.99 0.49 -6.82
C GLN A 416 -16.19 -0.32 -5.81
N LEU A 417 -15.62 0.35 -4.79
CA LEU A 417 -14.92 -0.29 -3.69
C LEU A 417 -15.84 -0.54 -2.50
N LEU A 418 -16.54 0.50 -2.02
CA LEU A 418 -17.24 0.44 -0.74
C LEU A 418 -18.48 -0.45 -0.78
N PHE A 419 -19.21 -0.49 -1.89
CA PHE A 419 -20.46 -1.27 -1.97
C PHE A 419 -20.20 -2.78 -1.79
N PRO A 420 -19.30 -3.44 -2.56
CA PRO A 420 -19.02 -4.86 -2.35
C PRO A 420 -18.49 -5.18 -0.95
N MET A 421 -17.66 -4.30 -0.38
CA MET A 421 -17.10 -4.50 0.97
C MET A 421 -18.19 -4.43 2.06
N LYS A 422 -19.19 -3.54 1.91
CA LYS A 422 -20.38 -3.49 2.79
C LYS A 422 -21.20 -4.78 2.71
N GLU A 423 -21.31 -5.35 1.52
CA GLU A 423 -22.02 -6.62 1.27
C GLU A 423 -21.19 -7.87 1.65
N ASN A 424 -19.96 -7.71 2.14
CA ASN A 424 -19.02 -8.79 2.42
C ASN A 424 -18.76 -9.69 1.18
N ILE A 425 -18.64 -9.07 0.00
CA ILE A 425 -18.31 -9.75 -1.25
C ILE A 425 -16.95 -9.26 -1.76
N ASP A 426 -15.99 -10.18 -1.88
CA ASP A 426 -14.68 -9.89 -2.45
C ASP A 426 -14.79 -9.66 -3.97
N THR A 427 -14.47 -8.43 -4.39
CA THR A 427 -14.33 -7.99 -5.78
C THR A 427 -12.98 -7.31 -6.02
N LEU A 428 -11.97 -7.63 -5.21
CA LEU A 428 -10.68 -6.94 -5.21
C LEU A 428 -9.78 -7.36 -6.37
N GLY A 429 -10.01 -8.52 -6.99
CA GLY A 429 -9.24 -8.97 -8.16
C GLY A 429 -9.17 -7.89 -9.23
N ASP A 430 -7.96 -7.59 -9.68
CA ASP A 430 -7.62 -6.52 -10.63
C ASP A 430 -7.92 -5.08 -10.17
N MET A 431 -8.14 -4.86 -8.87
CA MET A 431 -8.09 -3.51 -8.29
C MET A 431 -6.64 -3.14 -7.91
N HIS A 432 -6.23 -1.91 -8.18
CA HIS A 432 -4.94 -1.41 -7.71
C HIS A 432 -4.93 -1.33 -6.18
N ALA A 433 -4.05 -2.10 -5.54
CA ALA A 433 -4.09 -2.32 -4.09
C ALA A 433 -3.91 -1.01 -3.31
N ASN A 434 -2.81 -0.31 -3.53
CA ASN A 434 -2.49 0.90 -2.78
C ASN A 434 -3.41 2.09 -3.10
N GLN A 435 -4.04 2.15 -4.27
CA GLN A 435 -5.08 3.14 -4.57
C GLN A 435 -6.31 2.98 -3.67
N HIS A 436 -6.67 1.75 -3.28
CA HIS A 436 -7.92 1.45 -2.59
C HIS A 436 -7.79 1.26 -1.07
N ILE A 437 -6.68 0.72 -0.55
CA ILE A 437 -6.50 0.52 0.91
C ILE A 437 -6.68 1.82 1.72
N PRO A 438 -6.10 2.98 1.33
CA PRO A 438 -6.33 4.26 2.03
C PRO A 438 -7.79 4.71 2.10
N GLN A 439 -8.59 4.37 1.08
CA GLN A 439 -10.02 4.71 1.06
C GLN A 439 -10.77 3.95 2.16
N ILE A 440 -10.37 2.70 2.43
CA ILE A 440 -10.93 1.87 3.51
C ILE A 440 -10.52 2.39 4.90
N ILE A 441 -9.29 2.88 5.05
CA ILE A 441 -8.86 3.57 6.27
C ILE A 441 -9.76 4.80 6.52
N GLY A 442 -10.02 5.59 5.49
CA GLY A 442 -10.92 6.72 5.58
C GLY A 442 -12.37 6.35 5.86
N ALA A 443 -12.87 5.21 5.37
CA ALA A 443 -14.17 4.66 5.76
C ALA A 443 -14.22 4.38 7.27
N LEU A 444 -13.21 3.73 7.84
CA LEU A 444 -13.16 3.49 9.28
C LEU A 444 -13.10 4.80 10.09
N LYS A 445 -12.46 5.85 9.57
CA LYS A 445 -12.51 7.18 10.20
C LYS A 445 -13.87 7.85 10.08
N LEU A 446 -14.59 7.69 8.97
CA LEU A 446 -15.98 8.14 8.85
C LEU A 446 -16.90 7.44 9.87
N PHE A 447 -16.66 6.15 10.11
CA PHE A 447 -17.31 5.43 11.20
C PHE A 447 -17.00 6.05 12.56
N GLU A 448 -15.73 6.34 12.87
CA GLU A 448 -15.35 7.05 14.12
C GLU A 448 -16.07 8.39 14.29
N ALA A 449 -16.38 9.08 13.19
CA ALA A 449 -16.99 10.41 13.20
C ALA A 449 -18.52 10.43 13.38
N GLU A 450 -19.27 9.51 12.75
CA GLU A 450 -20.75 9.51 12.78
C GLU A 450 -21.39 8.18 13.22
N GLY A 451 -20.61 7.10 13.36
CA GLY A 451 -21.07 5.80 13.85
C GLY A 451 -21.88 4.97 12.85
N GLU A 452 -21.81 5.29 11.57
CA GLU A 452 -22.44 4.52 10.50
C GLU A 452 -21.81 3.12 10.36
N LYS A 453 -22.52 2.09 10.81
CA LYS A 453 -22.07 0.69 10.81
C LYS A 453 -21.53 0.20 9.47
N ALA A 454 -22.12 0.65 8.36
CA ALA A 454 -21.72 0.22 7.02
C ALA A 454 -20.24 0.51 6.72
N TYR A 455 -19.69 1.63 7.18
CA TYR A 455 -18.26 1.91 6.98
C TYR A 455 -17.36 1.01 7.84
N TYR A 456 -17.78 0.67 9.07
CA TYR A 456 -17.05 -0.27 9.92
C TYR A 456 -17.02 -1.67 9.31
N GLU A 457 -18.18 -2.18 8.86
CA GLU A 457 -18.26 -3.50 8.22
C GLU A 457 -17.45 -3.54 6.92
N ALA A 458 -17.49 -2.48 6.11
CA ALA A 458 -16.64 -2.39 4.91
C ALA A 458 -15.15 -2.53 5.26
N ALA A 459 -14.68 -1.80 6.29
CA ALA A 459 -13.29 -1.86 6.71
C ALA A 459 -12.88 -3.22 7.27
N LYS A 460 -13.73 -3.81 8.10
CA LYS A 460 -13.50 -5.13 8.69
C LYS A 460 -13.52 -6.24 7.63
N ASN A 461 -14.49 -6.22 6.72
CA ASN A 461 -14.60 -7.20 5.63
C ASN A 461 -13.42 -7.10 4.67
N PHE A 462 -13.06 -5.88 4.25
CA PHE A 462 -11.89 -5.65 3.41
C PHE A 462 -10.61 -6.20 4.05
N TRP A 463 -10.35 -5.86 5.32
CA TRP A 463 -9.16 -6.36 6.02
C TRP A 463 -9.11 -7.88 6.06
N ARG A 464 -10.24 -8.52 6.36
CA ARG A 464 -10.35 -9.98 6.39
C ARG A 464 -10.06 -10.59 5.02
N MET A 465 -10.76 -10.13 3.96
CA MET A 465 -10.55 -10.61 2.59
C MET A 465 -9.09 -10.49 2.18
N VAL A 466 -8.48 -9.31 2.39
CA VAL A 466 -7.09 -9.07 1.99
C VAL A 466 -6.11 -9.99 2.75
N THR A 467 -6.28 -10.12 4.07
CA THR A 467 -5.33 -10.89 4.91
C THR A 467 -5.49 -12.40 4.80
N GLU A 468 -6.69 -12.89 4.49
CA GLU A 468 -7.00 -14.31 4.30
C GLU A 468 -6.66 -14.78 2.87
N ASP A 469 -7.02 -14.00 1.84
CA ASP A 469 -7.05 -14.47 0.46
C ASP A 469 -6.02 -13.81 -0.47
N HIS A 470 -5.50 -12.62 -0.15
CA HIS A 470 -4.63 -11.83 -1.05
C HIS A 470 -3.20 -11.62 -0.55
N ALA A 471 -2.92 -11.93 0.71
CA ALA A 471 -1.62 -11.69 1.32
C ALA A 471 -0.63 -12.83 1.07
N TYR A 472 0.59 -12.46 0.67
CA TYR A 472 1.75 -13.37 0.70
C TYR A 472 2.14 -13.66 2.16
N GLN A 473 2.99 -14.66 2.38
CA GLN A 473 3.38 -15.08 3.73
C GLN A 473 4.15 -14.00 4.49
N ILE A 474 4.77 -13.06 3.76
CA ILE A 474 5.45 -11.88 4.32
C ILE A 474 4.46 -10.81 4.81
N GLY A 475 3.16 -10.97 4.56
CA GLY A 475 2.07 -10.04 4.90
C GLY A 475 1.76 -8.98 3.84
N GLY A 476 2.68 -8.74 2.89
CA GLY A 476 2.44 -7.88 1.73
C GLY A 476 1.44 -8.45 0.73
N VAL A 477 0.94 -7.59 -0.15
CA VAL A 477 -0.16 -7.88 -1.08
C VAL A 477 0.12 -7.32 -2.46
N GLY A 478 -0.51 -7.92 -3.47
CA GLY A 478 -0.51 -7.45 -4.85
C GLY A 478 0.70 -7.88 -5.68
N GLU A 479 0.51 -7.88 -7.00
CA GLU A 479 1.51 -8.16 -8.03
C GLU A 479 1.38 -7.10 -9.11
N THR A 480 2.49 -6.42 -9.44
CA THR A 480 2.47 -5.23 -10.31
C THR A 480 1.41 -4.21 -9.82
N GLU A 481 1.39 -3.97 -8.50
CA GLU A 481 0.46 -3.04 -7.79
C GLU A 481 -1.01 -3.46 -7.74
N MET A 482 -1.39 -4.54 -8.42
CA MET A 482 -2.78 -5.01 -8.51
C MET A 482 -3.02 -6.16 -7.53
N PHE A 483 -4.15 -6.14 -6.84
CA PHE A 483 -4.69 -7.37 -6.27
C PHE A 483 -4.95 -8.37 -7.40
N LYS A 484 -4.78 -9.65 -7.09
CA LYS A 484 -5.06 -10.76 -8.00
C LYS A 484 -6.26 -11.53 -7.49
N GLU A 485 -6.66 -12.58 -8.18
CA GLU A 485 -7.79 -13.39 -7.76
C GLU A 485 -7.55 -13.99 -6.37
N PRO A 486 -8.59 -14.05 -5.52
CA PRO A 486 -8.45 -14.55 -4.15
C PRO A 486 -7.89 -15.98 -4.14
N GLY A 487 -6.92 -16.20 -3.27
CA GLY A 487 -6.25 -17.50 -3.08
C GLY A 487 -5.22 -17.84 -4.16
N LYS A 488 -4.87 -16.94 -5.08
CA LYS A 488 -3.79 -17.15 -6.06
C LYS A 488 -2.48 -16.54 -5.56
N ILE A 489 -1.69 -17.31 -4.82
CA ILE A 489 -0.44 -16.81 -4.22
C ILE A 489 0.78 -17.35 -4.97
N ALA A 490 0.90 -18.68 -5.16
CA ALA A 490 2.02 -19.28 -5.89
C ALA A 490 2.05 -18.85 -7.35
N ALA A 491 0.87 -18.64 -7.98
CA ALA A 491 0.77 -18.17 -9.35
C ALA A 491 1.40 -16.79 -9.59
N TYR A 492 1.53 -15.97 -8.55
CA TYR A 492 1.99 -14.58 -8.62
C TYR A 492 3.22 -14.31 -7.74
N LEU A 493 4.11 -15.31 -7.58
CA LEU A 493 5.44 -15.13 -7.01
C LEU A 493 6.40 -14.60 -8.08
N THR A 494 6.45 -13.27 -8.24
CA THR A 494 7.19 -12.57 -9.30
C THR A 494 8.23 -11.60 -8.73
N ASP A 495 8.98 -10.93 -9.62
CA ASP A 495 9.88 -9.83 -9.27
C ASP A 495 9.14 -8.52 -8.88
N LYS A 496 7.81 -8.47 -9.08
CA LYS A 496 6.97 -7.29 -8.82
C LYS A 496 5.89 -7.58 -7.78
N THR A 497 6.15 -8.57 -6.93
CA THR A 497 5.29 -8.91 -5.82
C THR A 497 5.40 -7.87 -4.69
N ALA A 498 4.29 -7.69 -3.97
CA ALA A 498 4.20 -7.00 -2.69
C ALA A 498 4.75 -5.57 -2.73
N GLU A 499 3.92 -4.62 -3.15
CA GLU A 499 4.22 -3.19 -3.03
C GLU A 499 4.33 -2.79 -1.55
N THR A 500 5.35 -2.00 -1.23
CA THR A 500 5.62 -1.55 0.15
C THR A 500 4.51 -0.64 0.69
N CYS A 501 3.98 0.28 -0.13
CA CYS A 501 2.89 1.18 0.29
C CYS A 501 1.63 0.42 0.72
N ALA A 502 1.28 -0.65 0.00
CA ALA A 502 0.12 -1.46 0.35
C ALA A 502 0.28 -2.08 1.74
N SER A 503 1.49 -2.52 2.10
CA SER A 503 1.77 -3.06 3.43
C SER A 503 1.73 -1.99 4.53
N TYR A 504 2.27 -0.80 4.26
CA TYR A 504 2.17 0.34 5.17
C TYR A 504 0.69 0.68 5.48
N ASN A 505 -0.14 0.78 4.43
CA ASN A 505 -1.54 1.13 4.59
C ASN A 505 -2.35 -0.01 5.22
N MET A 506 -2.03 -1.28 4.92
CA MET A 506 -2.64 -2.41 5.62
C MET A 506 -2.29 -2.42 7.12
N LEU A 507 -1.05 -2.09 7.50
CA LEU A 507 -0.69 -1.93 8.92
C LEU A 507 -1.46 -0.79 9.58
N LYS A 508 -1.63 0.35 8.89
CA LYS A 508 -2.43 1.47 9.38
C LYS A 508 -3.89 1.05 9.61
N LEU A 509 -4.52 0.38 8.64
CA LEU A 509 -5.88 -0.15 8.79
C LEU A 509 -5.98 -1.15 9.95
N THR A 510 -5.00 -2.05 10.07
CA THR A 510 -4.93 -3.07 11.13
C THR A 510 -4.89 -2.44 12.52
N LYS A 511 -4.06 -1.40 12.69
CA LYS A 511 -3.95 -0.63 13.93
C LYS A 511 -5.28 0.02 14.31
N GLU A 512 -5.93 0.68 13.35
CA GLU A 512 -7.20 1.36 13.60
C GLU A 512 -8.32 0.37 13.92
N LEU A 513 -8.42 -0.77 13.22
CA LEU A 513 -9.41 -1.81 13.55
C LEU A 513 -9.20 -2.36 14.96
N PHE A 514 -7.95 -2.58 15.37
CA PHE A 514 -7.63 -3.02 16.73
C PHE A 514 -8.14 -2.04 17.80
N CYS A 515 -8.12 -0.73 17.54
CA CYS A 515 -8.65 0.28 18.46
C CYS A 515 -10.16 0.07 18.73
N PHE A 516 -10.93 -0.44 17.78
CA PHE A 516 -12.37 -0.71 17.91
C PHE A 516 -12.68 -2.14 18.37
N GLU A 517 -11.84 -3.08 17.98
CA GLU A 517 -11.99 -4.50 18.28
C GLU A 517 -10.61 -5.09 18.65
N PRO A 518 -10.21 -5.05 19.95
CA PRO A 518 -8.87 -5.42 20.40
C PRO A 518 -8.64 -6.94 20.39
N LYS A 519 -8.58 -7.50 19.18
CA LYS A 519 -8.42 -8.92 18.87
C LYS A 519 -6.97 -9.24 18.48
N LYS A 520 -6.47 -10.42 18.87
CA LYS A 520 -5.07 -10.82 18.63
C LYS A 520 -4.73 -10.95 17.15
N GLU A 521 -5.69 -11.32 16.30
CA GLU A 521 -5.51 -11.61 14.88
C GLU A 521 -5.00 -10.38 14.11
N TYR A 522 -5.48 -9.19 14.47
CA TYR A 522 -4.95 -7.93 13.93
C TYR A 522 -3.45 -7.81 14.22
N MET A 523 -3.04 -8.10 15.46
CA MET A 523 -1.65 -7.97 15.88
C MET A 523 -0.75 -9.12 15.42
N ASP A 524 -1.31 -10.30 15.12
CA ASP A 524 -0.61 -11.39 14.43
C ASP A 524 -0.24 -10.99 12.99
N TYR A 525 -1.20 -10.44 12.24
CA TYR A 525 -0.92 -9.88 10.91
C TYR A 525 0.04 -8.69 10.98
N TYR A 526 -0.12 -7.80 11.98
CA TYR A 526 0.75 -6.65 12.18
C TYR A 526 2.20 -7.09 12.40
N GLU A 527 2.43 -8.03 13.32
CA GLU A 527 3.76 -8.58 13.60
C GLU A 527 4.38 -9.21 12.34
N ARG A 528 3.63 -10.07 11.65
CA ARG A 528 4.10 -10.74 10.43
C ARG A 528 4.54 -9.75 9.36
N THR A 529 3.70 -8.76 9.06
CA THR A 529 3.98 -7.77 8.01
C THR A 529 5.11 -6.82 8.41
N LEU A 530 5.16 -6.41 9.68
CA LEU A 530 6.19 -5.52 10.20
C LEU A 530 7.59 -6.14 10.10
N TYR A 531 7.75 -7.38 10.57
CA TYR A 531 9.06 -8.05 10.60
C TYR A 531 9.54 -8.52 9.23
N ASN A 532 8.63 -8.96 8.37
CA ASN A 532 8.99 -9.63 7.12
C ASN A 532 8.94 -8.75 5.89
N HIS A 533 8.14 -7.68 5.92
CA HIS A 533 8.06 -6.72 4.82
C HIS A 533 8.61 -5.35 5.22
N ILE A 534 8.00 -4.64 6.18
CA ILE A 534 8.36 -3.25 6.49
C ILE A 534 9.80 -3.10 7.01
N LEU A 535 10.25 -3.97 7.92
CA LEU A 535 11.64 -3.92 8.38
C LEU A 535 12.63 -4.29 7.26
N ALA A 536 12.18 -5.04 6.26
CA ALA A 536 12.98 -5.54 5.16
C ALA A 536 13.11 -4.57 3.98
N THR A 537 12.41 -3.43 4.00
CA THR A 537 12.35 -2.48 2.87
C THR A 537 13.49 -1.48 2.86
N GLY A 538 14.11 -1.20 4.00
CA GLY A 538 15.20 -0.23 4.10
C GLY A 538 16.57 -0.84 3.79
N ASN A 539 17.45 -0.05 3.16
CA ASN A 539 18.85 -0.42 3.00
C ASN A 539 19.56 -0.47 4.37
N SER A 540 20.06 -1.63 4.79
CA SER A 540 20.75 -1.75 6.07
C SER A 540 22.22 -1.35 6.03
N LYS A 541 22.80 -1.19 4.83
CA LYS A 541 24.22 -0.87 4.64
C LYS A 541 24.51 0.64 4.63
N ARG A 542 23.50 1.49 4.43
CA ARG A 542 23.65 2.94 4.21
C ARG A 542 22.45 3.72 4.74
N ALA A 543 22.67 4.99 5.08
CA ALA A 543 21.62 5.96 5.43
C ALA A 543 21.31 6.86 4.23
N ASP A 544 20.94 6.25 3.10
CA ASP A 544 20.72 6.93 1.81
C ASP A 544 19.24 7.12 1.45
N GLY A 545 18.32 6.80 2.37
CA GLY A 545 16.88 6.84 2.12
C GLY A 545 16.38 5.74 1.19
N GLY A 546 17.24 4.76 0.88
CA GLY A 546 16.94 3.67 -0.03
C GLY A 546 15.81 2.78 0.47
N SER A 547 14.75 2.64 -0.34
CA SER A 547 13.58 1.80 -0.04
C SER A 547 13.23 0.85 -1.18
N THR A 548 12.76 -0.35 -0.86
CA THR A 548 12.17 -1.25 -1.86
C THR A 548 10.82 -0.72 -2.34
N TYR A 549 10.57 -0.76 -3.65
CA TYR A 549 9.22 -0.58 -4.18
C TYR A 549 8.43 -1.88 -4.01
N PHE A 550 8.84 -2.89 -4.78
CA PHE A 550 8.40 -4.28 -4.65
C PHE A 550 9.39 -5.07 -3.79
N LEU A 551 8.88 -5.92 -2.91
CA LEU A 551 9.69 -6.98 -2.29
C LEU A 551 9.52 -8.26 -3.12
N PRO A 552 10.46 -8.56 -4.03
CA PRO A 552 10.27 -9.65 -4.99
C PRO A 552 10.25 -11.01 -4.28
N LEU A 553 9.34 -11.88 -4.71
CA LEU A 553 9.17 -13.23 -4.13
C LEU A 553 9.38 -14.35 -5.15
N ALA A 554 9.74 -14.02 -6.39
CA ALA A 554 10.21 -15.00 -7.35
C ALA A 554 11.48 -15.74 -6.86
N PRO A 555 11.69 -17.00 -7.30
CA PRO A 555 12.87 -17.76 -6.93
C PRO A 555 14.16 -17.06 -7.38
N GLY A 556 15.11 -16.87 -6.47
CA GLY A 556 16.40 -16.27 -6.77
C GLY A 556 16.37 -14.76 -7.01
N SER A 557 15.27 -14.07 -6.69
CA SER A 557 15.17 -12.62 -6.84
C SER A 557 16.09 -11.87 -5.87
N CYS A 558 16.30 -10.59 -6.15
CA CYS A 558 17.16 -9.71 -5.35
C CYS A 558 16.45 -8.37 -5.11
N LYS A 559 16.60 -7.81 -3.90
CA LYS A 559 16.01 -6.53 -3.55
C LYS A 559 16.71 -5.39 -4.28
N LYS A 560 15.94 -4.36 -4.61
CA LYS A 560 16.46 -3.08 -5.10
C LYS A 560 15.99 -1.97 -4.18
N PHE A 561 16.88 -1.04 -3.88
CA PHE A 561 16.60 0.11 -3.02
C PHE A 561 16.65 1.37 -3.88
N ASP A 562 15.48 1.95 -4.16
CA ASP A 562 15.38 3.20 -4.91
C ASP A 562 15.75 4.38 -4.02
N THR A 563 16.49 5.33 -4.59
CA THR A 563 17.03 6.53 -3.93
C THR A 563 16.79 7.81 -4.74
N HIS A 564 16.25 7.72 -5.95
CA HIS A 564 16.20 8.86 -6.88
C HIS A 564 14.89 8.95 -7.68
N GLU A 565 14.12 7.85 -7.82
CA GLU A 565 12.88 7.85 -8.59
C GLU A 565 11.73 8.56 -7.85
N ASN A 566 11.87 8.82 -6.55
CA ASN A 566 10.84 9.48 -5.72
C ASN A 566 9.46 8.84 -5.89
N THR A 567 9.42 7.51 -5.93
CA THR A 567 8.16 6.76 -6.10
C THR A 567 7.22 6.92 -4.90
N CYS A 568 5.97 6.46 -5.02
CA CYS A 568 5.06 6.36 -3.87
C CYS A 568 5.69 5.57 -2.70
N CYS A 569 6.40 4.48 -3.00
CA CYS A 569 7.10 3.64 -2.02
C CYS A 569 8.30 4.36 -1.40
N HIS A 570 8.98 5.24 -2.14
CA HIS A 570 10.00 6.11 -1.57
C HIS A 570 9.39 7.03 -0.51
N GLY A 571 8.30 7.73 -0.86
CA GLY A 571 7.58 8.60 0.09
C GLY A 571 7.14 7.85 1.36
N THR A 572 6.51 6.69 1.21
CA THR A 572 6.13 5.83 2.34
C THR A 572 7.34 5.29 3.10
N GLY A 573 8.44 5.00 2.41
CA GLY A 573 9.72 4.59 2.98
C GLY A 573 10.30 5.63 3.95
N LEU A 574 10.08 6.92 3.70
CA LEU A 574 10.47 8.00 4.61
C LEU A 574 9.73 7.92 5.95
N GLU A 575 8.51 7.39 5.98
CA GLU A 575 7.65 7.33 7.17
C GLU A 575 7.81 6.01 7.95
N ASN A 576 7.93 4.88 7.24
CA ASN A 576 7.88 3.52 7.78
C ASN A 576 8.68 3.33 9.07
N HIS A 577 9.93 3.79 9.06
CA HIS A 577 10.91 3.46 10.09
C HIS A 577 10.77 4.30 11.37
N PHE A 578 9.83 5.25 11.42
CA PHE A 578 9.49 6.05 12.60
C PHE A 578 8.19 5.59 13.29
N LYS A 579 7.58 4.51 12.80
CA LYS A 579 6.29 4.02 13.30
C LYS A 579 6.39 2.76 14.14
N TYR A 580 7.60 2.22 14.36
CA TYR A 580 7.81 0.95 15.07
C TYR A 580 7.21 0.91 16.49
N GLN A 581 7.13 2.05 17.15
CA GLN A 581 6.62 2.15 18.52
C GLN A 581 5.09 2.12 18.62
N GLU A 582 4.38 2.51 17.56
CA GLU A 582 2.96 2.92 17.65
C GLU A 582 1.99 1.78 17.96
N SER A 583 2.42 0.53 17.74
CA SER A 583 1.60 -0.67 17.94
C SER A 583 2.20 -1.64 18.96
N ILE A 584 3.24 -1.22 19.70
CA ILE A 584 3.83 -2.06 20.76
C ILE A 584 2.86 -2.18 21.93
N TYR A 585 2.27 -1.05 22.34
CA TYR A 585 1.40 -0.94 23.49
C TYR A 585 0.11 -0.19 23.15
N PHE A 586 -1.01 -0.64 23.73
CA PHE A 586 -2.28 0.08 23.73
C PHE A 586 -2.85 0.09 25.14
N HIS A 587 -3.80 0.96 25.41
CA HIS A 587 -4.45 1.00 26.71
C HIS A 587 -5.92 1.36 26.63
N ASP A 588 -6.65 0.96 27.66
CA ASP A 588 -7.93 1.57 28.03
C ASP A 588 -7.81 2.21 29.42
N GLN A 589 -8.91 2.31 30.17
CA GLN A 589 -8.90 2.86 31.53
C GLN A 589 -8.17 1.96 32.54
N ASP A 590 -8.24 0.64 32.38
CA ASP A 590 -7.81 -0.35 33.38
C ASP A 590 -6.73 -1.30 32.87
N ASN A 591 -6.58 -1.42 31.56
CA ASN A 591 -5.73 -2.40 30.90
C ASN A 591 -4.59 -1.74 30.11
N LEU A 592 -3.41 -2.36 30.19
CA LEU A 592 -2.31 -2.19 29.26
C LEU A 592 -2.23 -3.44 28.38
N PHE A 593 -2.40 -3.27 27.07
CA PHE A 593 -2.18 -4.31 26.08
C PHE A 593 -0.73 -4.26 25.60
N VAL A 594 -0.05 -5.40 25.67
CA VAL A 594 1.30 -5.61 25.13
C VAL A 594 1.15 -6.47 23.88
N ASN A 595 1.28 -5.83 22.72
CA ASN A 595 0.99 -6.44 21.43
C ASN A 595 2.26 -6.90 20.72
N LEU A 596 3.34 -6.12 20.74
CA LEU A 596 4.60 -6.50 20.08
C LEU A 596 5.71 -6.71 21.11
N TYR A 597 6.45 -7.80 20.92
CA TYR A 597 7.60 -8.16 21.76
C TYR A 597 8.91 -7.55 21.24
N ILE A 598 8.90 -6.21 21.14
CA ILE A 598 10.02 -5.40 20.67
C ILE A 598 10.67 -4.72 21.88
N PRO A 599 11.97 -4.93 22.15
CA PRO A 599 12.66 -4.31 23.28
C PRO A 599 12.47 -2.78 23.31
N SER A 600 11.81 -2.31 24.36
CA SER A 600 11.36 -0.93 24.48
C SER A 600 11.03 -0.57 25.92
N THR A 601 10.93 0.73 26.19
CA THR A 601 10.47 1.29 27.46
C THR A 601 9.27 2.21 27.20
N LEU A 602 8.13 1.89 27.80
CA LEU A 602 6.93 2.73 27.90
C LEU A 602 6.97 3.56 29.19
N SER A 603 6.77 4.87 29.04
CA SER A 603 6.50 5.81 30.14
C SER A 603 5.04 6.25 30.09
N TRP A 604 4.21 5.71 30.98
CA TRP A 604 2.80 6.06 31.11
C TRP A 604 2.61 7.12 32.20
N LYS A 605 2.84 8.38 31.81
CA LYS A 605 2.88 9.52 32.74
C LYS A 605 1.57 9.71 33.52
N GLU A 606 0.43 9.52 32.85
CA GLU A 606 -0.90 9.71 33.42
C GLU A 606 -1.18 8.76 34.59
N LYS A 607 -0.64 7.54 34.54
CA LYS A 607 -0.72 6.55 35.64
C LYS A 607 0.51 6.52 36.53
N GLY A 608 1.60 7.18 36.16
CA GLY A 608 2.89 7.10 36.85
C GLY A 608 3.53 5.71 36.76
N ILE A 609 3.28 4.97 35.68
CA ILE A 609 3.77 3.60 35.47
C ILE A 609 4.86 3.60 34.39
N THR A 610 5.92 2.84 34.60
CA THR A 610 6.94 2.54 33.59
C THR A 610 6.98 1.05 33.32
N VAL A 611 6.98 0.67 32.05
CA VAL A 611 7.12 -0.73 31.60
C VAL A 611 8.31 -0.81 30.66
N SER A 612 9.32 -1.58 31.02
CA SER A 612 10.41 -1.92 30.09
C SER A 612 10.33 -3.38 29.71
N GLN A 613 10.58 -3.68 28.43
CA GLN A 613 10.66 -5.04 27.93
C GLN A 613 12.03 -5.32 27.33
N LYS A 614 12.57 -6.50 27.64
CA LYS A 614 13.80 -7.05 27.07
C LYS A 614 13.51 -8.40 26.46
N ARG A 615 14.27 -8.76 25.43
CA ARG A 615 14.09 -10.01 24.70
C ARG A 615 15.39 -10.81 24.69
N ASN A 616 15.30 -12.08 25.04
CA ASN A 616 16.38 -13.05 24.91
C ASN A 616 15.95 -14.19 23.98
N ARG A 617 16.69 -14.37 22.89
CA ARG A 617 16.46 -15.41 21.90
C ARG A 617 17.27 -16.65 22.27
N GLY A 618 16.59 -17.66 22.82
CA GLY A 618 17.19 -18.98 23.02
C GLY A 618 17.28 -19.78 21.71
N GLU A 619 17.70 -21.04 21.82
CA GLU A 619 17.79 -21.93 20.66
C GLU A 619 16.40 -22.20 20.05
N PHE A 620 15.46 -22.70 20.86
CA PHE A 620 14.08 -23.01 20.45
C PHE A 620 13.03 -22.41 21.40
N ALA A 621 13.36 -21.31 22.07
CA ALA A 621 12.40 -20.53 22.83
C ALA A 621 12.83 -19.07 22.90
N GLU A 622 11.87 -18.15 22.89
CA GLU A 622 12.08 -16.75 23.21
C GLU A 622 11.60 -16.45 24.62
N THR A 623 12.44 -15.76 25.37
CA THR A 623 12.06 -15.23 26.68
C THR A 623 11.95 -13.71 26.57
N VAL A 624 10.76 -13.19 26.84
CA VAL A 624 10.51 -11.75 26.95
C VAL A 624 10.36 -11.41 28.42
N GLN A 625 11.19 -10.51 28.90
CA GLN A 625 11.21 -10.04 30.29
C GLN A 625 10.61 -8.65 30.36
N PHE A 626 9.63 -8.46 31.23
CA PHE A 626 9.01 -7.18 31.52
C PHE A 626 9.41 -6.75 32.93
N PHE A 627 9.81 -5.49 33.08
CA PHE A 627 10.04 -4.85 34.36
C PHE A 627 9.04 -3.71 34.49
N VAL A 628 8.19 -3.78 35.52
CA VAL A 628 7.07 -2.87 35.73
C VAL A 628 7.25 -2.12 37.04
N ASP A 629 7.17 -0.80 36.97
CA ASP A 629 7.37 0.11 38.11
C ASP A 629 6.23 1.14 38.18
N GLY A 630 5.75 1.49 39.39
CA GLY A 630 4.79 2.58 39.58
C GLY A 630 3.98 2.56 40.89
N GLY A 631 3.97 1.45 41.63
CA GLY A 631 3.19 1.23 42.85
C GLY A 631 1.67 1.29 42.64
N LYS A 632 1.18 0.93 41.46
CA LYS A 632 -0.24 1.07 41.07
C LYS A 632 -0.84 -0.25 40.62
N GLU A 633 -2.13 -0.42 40.87
CA GLU A 633 -2.91 -1.51 40.30
C GLU A 633 -3.11 -1.30 38.79
N LEU A 634 -2.82 -2.34 38.00
CA LEU A 634 -3.01 -2.34 36.55
C LEU A 634 -3.19 -3.77 36.04
N ASN A 635 -4.08 -3.96 35.09
CA ASN A 635 -4.14 -5.20 34.31
C ASN A 635 -3.16 -5.10 33.14
N ILE A 636 -2.21 -6.03 33.05
CA ILE A 636 -1.36 -6.16 31.85
C ILE A 636 -1.82 -7.39 31.07
N ARG A 637 -2.17 -7.17 29.80
CA ARG A 637 -2.63 -8.16 28.84
C ARG A 637 -1.53 -8.41 27.82
N PHE A 638 -0.93 -9.59 27.84
CA PHE A 638 0.13 -9.99 26.92
C PHE A 638 -0.44 -10.84 25.80
N ARG A 639 -0.26 -10.42 24.53
CA ARG A 639 -0.77 -11.16 23.37
C ARG A 639 -0.20 -12.58 23.32
N ILE A 640 -1.02 -13.57 22.97
CA ILE A 640 -0.56 -14.92 22.62
C ILE A 640 -0.40 -14.97 21.08
N PRO A 641 0.83 -14.94 20.54
CA PRO A 641 1.02 -14.92 19.09
C PRO A 641 0.52 -16.20 18.40
N GLU A 642 0.05 -16.12 17.15
CA GLU A 642 -0.39 -17.30 16.37
C GLU A 642 0.65 -18.42 16.31
N TRP A 643 1.94 -18.06 16.29
CA TRP A 643 3.03 -18.99 16.09
C TRP A 643 3.43 -19.71 17.38
N ALA A 644 2.97 -19.22 18.54
CA ALA A 644 3.24 -19.83 19.82
C ALA A 644 2.13 -20.82 20.16
N ALA A 645 2.47 -22.09 20.37
CA ALA A 645 1.49 -23.07 20.84
C ALA A 645 0.98 -22.67 22.24
N GLU A 646 -0.28 -22.26 22.37
CA GLU A 646 -0.80 -21.56 23.57
C GLU A 646 -0.52 -22.27 24.91
N ARG A 647 -0.54 -23.62 24.89
CA ARG A 647 -0.33 -24.47 26.07
C ARG A 647 1.15 -24.61 26.47
N SER A 648 2.08 -24.22 25.61
CA SER A 648 3.52 -24.33 25.86
C SER A 648 4.13 -23.04 26.44
N ILE A 649 3.37 -21.94 26.42
CA ILE A 649 3.79 -20.65 26.99
C ILE A 649 3.83 -20.74 28.51
N ARG A 650 5.01 -20.42 29.06
CA ARG A 650 5.22 -20.34 30.52
C ARG A 650 5.31 -18.89 30.95
N VAL A 651 4.66 -18.57 32.06
CA VAL A 651 4.67 -17.25 32.68
C VAL A 651 5.37 -17.37 34.01
N LYS A 652 6.37 -16.53 34.25
CA LYS A 652 6.95 -16.35 35.57
C LYS A 652 6.69 -14.93 36.07
N MET A 653 6.47 -14.81 37.37
CA MET A 653 6.38 -13.53 38.06
C MET A 653 7.36 -13.59 39.23
N ASN A 654 8.29 -12.64 39.29
CA ASN A 654 9.36 -12.59 40.30
C ASN A 654 10.08 -13.94 40.46
N ASP A 655 10.45 -14.53 39.32
CA ASP A 655 11.15 -15.82 39.15
C ASP A 655 10.34 -17.10 39.52
N GLU A 656 9.09 -16.95 39.97
CA GLU A 656 8.17 -18.07 40.25
C GLU A 656 7.22 -18.32 39.08
N ILE A 657 6.97 -19.59 38.73
CA ILE A 657 5.98 -19.95 37.71
C ILE A 657 4.58 -19.68 38.25
N VAL A 658 3.78 -18.89 37.54
CA VAL A 658 2.41 -18.54 37.93
C VAL A 658 1.39 -19.06 36.93
N ALA A 659 0.19 -19.38 37.43
CA ALA A 659 -0.97 -19.61 36.58
C ALA A 659 -1.53 -18.26 36.14
N ALA A 660 -1.40 -17.95 34.85
CA ALA A 660 -1.92 -16.71 34.28
C ALA A 660 -3.16 -17.01 33.42
N PRO A 661 -4.33 -16.41 33.72
CA PRO A 661 -5.56 -16.61 32.95
C PRO A 661 -5.38 -16.24 31.47
N ARG A 662 -5.75 -17.18 30.59
CA ARG A 662 -5.84 -16.96 29.15
C ARG A 662 -7.27 -16.53 28.81
N GLN A 663 -7.39 -15.43 28.11
CA GLN A 663 -8.65 -14.80 27.75
C GLN A 663 -9.08 -15.26 26.34
N GLU A 664 -10.38 -15.23 26.06
CA GLU A 664 -10.93 -15.66 24.75
C GLU A 664 -10.46 -14.78 23.58
N ASP A 665 -10.06 -13.54 23.86
CA ASP A 665 -9.50 -12.61 22.88
C ASP A 665 -8.01 -12.86 22.58
N GLY A 666 -7.42 -13.92 23.15
CA GLY A 666 -6.05 -14.34 22.84
C GLY A 666 -4.97 -13.68 23.68
N TYR A 667 -5.30 -13.18 24.87
CA TYR A 667 -4.34 -12.55 25.79
C TYR A 667 -4.14 -13.34 27.08
N ILE A 668 -2.93 -13.28 27.62
CA ILE A 668 -2.64 -13.65 29.00
C ILE A 668 -2.82 -12.39 29.85
N GLN A 669 -3.69 -12.43 30.85
CA GLN A 669 -3.91 -11.30 31.75
C GLN A 669 -3.24 -11.53 33.10
N ILE A 670 -2.49 -10.54 33.57
CA ILE A 670 -1.97 -10.47 34.93
C ILE A 670 -2.45 -9.18 35.58
N GLN A 671 -3.18 -9.30 36.68
CA GLN A 671 -3.59 -8.18 37.53
C GLN A 671 -2.67 -8.14 38.74
N ASN A 672 -2.05 -6.99 38.99
CA ASN A 672 -1.19 -6.80 40.16
C ASN A 672 -1.12 -5.31 40.56
N VAL A 673 -0.67 -5.05 41.78
CA VAL A 673 -0.11 -3.76 42.19
C VAL A 673 1.38 -3.78 41.89
N TRP A 674 1.79 -3.05 40.86
CA TRP A 674 3.13 -3.17 40.29
C TRP A 674 4.13 -2.25 40.97
N GLU A 675 5.05 -2.77 41.79
CA GLU A 675 6.07 -1.95 42.47
C GLU A 675 7.42 -1.94 41.75
N HIS A 676 8.11 -3.09 41.74
CA HIS A 676 9.37 -3.32 41.02
C HIS A 676 9.39 -4.76 40.48
N ASP A 677 8.25 -5.18 39.92
CA ASP A 677 8.01 -6.57 39.58
C ASP A 677 8.61 -6.94 38.22
N LYS A 678 8.96 -8.22 38.10
CA LYS A 678 9.46 -8.84 36.88
C LYS A 678 8.46 -9.89 36.39
N VAL A 679 8.05 -9.79 35.13
CA VAL A 679 7.29 -10.85 34.44
C VAL A 679 8.17 -11.44 33.33
N GLU A 680 8.21 -12.77 33.22
CA GLU A 680 8.87 -13.45 32.10
C GLU A 680 7.85 -14.28 31.34
N LEU A 681 7.75 -14.04 30.03
CA LEU A 681 7.01 -14.87 29.10
C LEU A 681 7.99 -15.72 28.30
N ILE A 682 7.82 -17.03 28.33
CA ILE A 682 8.67 -17.98 27.60
C ILE A 682 7.82 -18.60 26.50
N PHE A 683 8.12 -18.26 25.25
CA PHE A 683 7.46 -18.74 24.04
C PHE A 683 8.33 -19.80 23.34
N PRO A 684 7.94 -21.08 23.36
CA PRO A 684 8.64 -22.10 22.58
C PRO A 684 8.48 -21.85 21.08
N TYR A 685 9.55 -22.10 20.33
CA TYR A 685 9.60 -21.99 18.87
C TYR A 685 9.58 -23.37 18.21
N SER A 686 9.00 -23.41 17.02
CA SER A 686 9.23 -24.47 16.06
C SER A 686 9.41 -23.89 14.66
N LEU A 687 10.13 -24.61 13.82
CA LEU A 687 10.07 -24.39 12.38
C LEU A 687 8.69 -24.83 11.89
N ARG A 688 8.09 -24.01 11.02
CA ARG A 688 6.81 -24.29 10.39
C ARG A 688 6.95 -24.16 8.88
N LEU A 689 6.32 -25.06 8.15
CA LEU A 689 6.15 -24.93 6.71
C LEU A 689 4.70 -24.54 6.44
N VAL A 690 4.50 -23.48 5.65
CA VAL A 690 3.17 -22.97 5.30
C VAL A 690 3.01 -23.04 3.80
N SER A 691 2.05 -23.85 3.34
CA SER A 691 1.71 -24.02 1.93
C SER A 691 0.98 -22.79 1.38
N THR A 692 1.18 -22.49 0.10
CA THR A 692 0.29 -21.54 -0.59
C THR A 692 -1.10 -22.18 -0.80
N PRO A 693 -2.17 -21.36 -0.83
CA PRO A 693 -3.53 -21.86 -1.03
C PRO A 693 -3.78 -22.52 -2.40
N ASP A 694 -3.05 -22.11 -3.43
CA ASP A 694 -3.21 -22.58 -4.82
C ASP A 694 -2.27 -23.71 -5.24
N ASP A 695 -1.14 -23.92 -4.55
CA ASP A 695 -0.23 -25.04 -4.79
C ASP A 695 0.39 -25.53 -3.47
N ALA A 696 -0.17 -26.62 -2.92
CA ALA A 696 0.28 -27.19 -1.66
C ALA A 696 1.78 -27.60 -1.63
N ARG A 697 2.40 -27.78 -2.80
CA ARG A 697 3.83 -28.13 -2.95
C ARG A 697 4.75 -26.93 -2.76
N ILE A 698 4.24 -25.71 -2.96
CA ILE A 698 5.00 -24.47 -2.78
C ILE A 698 4.77 -23.98 -1.35
N LYS A 699 5.85 -23.85 -0.57
CA LYS A 699 5.78 -23.53 0.86
C LYS A 699 6.80 -22.49 1.28
N SER A 700 6.43 -21.66 2.26
CA SER A 700 7.36 -20.81 3.01
C SER A 700 7.86 -21.51 4.27
N VAL A 701 9.07 -21.20 4.70
CA VAL A 701 9.66 -21.69 5.96
C VAL A 701 9.63 -20.56 6.99
N LEU A 702 9.04 -20.81 8.16
CA LEU A 702 8.91 -19.83 9.23
C LEU A 702 9.55 -20.31 10.52
N PHE A 703 10.07 -19.38 11.32
CA PHE A 703 10.55 -19.60 12.68
C PHE A 703 10.04 -18.47 13.58
N GLY A 704 9.10 -18.77 14.48
CA GLY A 704 8.38 -17.72 15.22
C GLY A 704 7.65 -16.76 14.26
N PRO A 705 7.83 -15.43 14.39
CA PRO A 705 7.24 -14.44 13.48
C PRO A 705 8.03 -14.25 12.18
N TYR A 706 9.20 -14.88 12.01
CA TYR A 706 10.08 -14.63 10.87
C TYR A 706 9.82 -15.61 9.73
N VAL A 707 9.64 -15.09 8.52
CA VAL A 707 9.83 -15.82 7.27
C VAL A 707 11.32 -15.94 7.00
N LEU A 708 11.80 -17.17 6.91
CA LEU A 708 13.18 -17.50 6.62
C LEU A 708 13.38 -17.62 5.11
N ALA A 709 14.32 -16.85 4.58
CA ALA A 709 14.72 -16.89 3.19
C ALA A 709 16.08 -17.56 3.04
N ALA A 710 16.21 -18.45 2.05
CA ALA A 710 17.46 -19.09 1.70
C ALA A 710 18.28 -18.18 0.79
N ILE A 711 19.54 -17.95 1.11
CA ILE A 711 20.47 -17.23 0.23
C ILE A 711 21.04 -18.24 -0.76
N HIS A 712 20.67 -18.10 -2.03
CA HIS A 712 21.01 -19.05 -3.08
C HIS A 712 20.90 -18.40 -4.47
N GLU A 713 21.79 -18.76 -5.39
CA GLU A 713 21.88 -18.15 -6.74
C GLU A 713 20.92 -18.76 -7.77
N GLU A 714 20.34 -19.93 -7.48
CA GLU A 714 19.34 -20.60 -8.34
C GLU A 714 18.16 -19.67 -8.61
N GLN A 715 17.63 -19.70 -9.83
CA GLN A 715 16.51 -18.85 -10.28
C GLN A 715 15.23 -19.64 -10.56
N ASP A 716 15.28 -20.97 -10.43
CA ASP A 716 14.12 -21.84 -10.32
C ASP A 716 13.81 -22.18 -8.86
N PHE A 717 12.58 -22.64 -8.57
CA PHE A 717 12.25 -23.11 -7.21
C PHE A 717 13.18 -24.22 -6.75
N ILE A 718 13.80 -24.03 -5.58
CA ILE A 718 14.59 -25.07 -4.93
C ILE A 718 13.64 -26.17 -4.45
N ALA A 719 13.85 -27.38 -4.97
CA ALA A 719 13.12 -28.57 -4.57
C ALA A 719 13.91 -29.35 -3.50
N TRP A 720 13.32 -29.55 -2.33
CA TRP A 720 13.93 -30.32 -1.25
C TRP A 720 13.49 -31.79 -1.32
N PRO A 721 14.40 -32.77 -1.42
CA PRO A 721 14.06 -34.19 -1.58
C PRO A 721 13.67 -34.85 -0.23
N TYR A 722 13.08 -34.09 0.69
CA TYR A 722 12.79 -34.49 2.06
C TYR A 722 11.30 -34.40 2.34
N SER A 723 10.78 -35.25 3.23
CA SER A 723 9.49 -34.96 3.85
C SER A 723 9.60 -33.66 4.68
N GLU A 724 8.47 -33.04 4.99
CA GLU A 724 8.44 -31.81 5.79
C GLU A 724 9.08 -32.03 7.18
N GLU A 725 8.82 -33.19 7.80
CA GLU A 725 9.41 -33.58 9.08
C GLU A 725 10.94 -33.71 8.96
N GLN A 726 11.42 -34.40 7.92
CA GLN A 726 12.84 -34.57 7.67
C GLN A 726 13.54 -33.22 7.39
N PHE A 727 12.88 -32.32 6.67
CA PHE A 727 13.40 -30.98 6.43
C PHE A 727 13.58 -30.22 7.75
N VAL A 728 12.54 -30.22 8.60
CA VAL A 728 12.58 -29.56 9.92
C VAL A 728 13.67 -30.17 10.81
N GLU A 729 13.80 -31.50 10.87
CA GLU A 729 14.80 -32.19 11.68
C GLU A 729 16.24 -31.91 11.23
N ARG A 730 16.45 -31.66 9.92
CA ARG A 730 17.78 -31.42 9.34
C ARG A 730 18.23 -29.97 9.43
N MET A 731 17.30 -29.02 9.59
CA MET A 731 17.61 -27.60 9.71
C MET A 731 18.40 -27.31 11.00
N LYS A 732 19.66 -26.89 10.85
CA LYS A 732 20.55 -26.61 11.99
C LYS A 732 20.60 -25.12 12.27
N LYS A 733 20.15 -24.72 13.46
CA LYS A 733 20.19 -23.33 13.92
C LYS A 733 21.59 -22.95 14.42
N SER A 734 22.02 -21.73 14.13
CA SER A 734 23.22 -21.13 14.71
C SER A 734 22.95 -20.60 16.13
N GLU A 735 23.91 -20.76 17.04
CA GLU A 735 23.77 -20.32 18.43
C GLU A 735 23.66 -18.79 18.53
N GLY A 736 22.71 -18.28 19.33
CA GLY A 736 22.51 -16.84 19.58
C GLY A 736 21.88 -16.03 18.43
N ASP A 737 21.47 -16.70 17.36
CA ASP A 737 21.09 -16.09 16.08
C ASP A 737 19.77 -16.72 15.54
N LEU A 738 19.17 -16.10 14.52
CA LEU A 738 18.07 -16.58 13.70
C LEU A 738 18.53 -17.26 12.38
N HIS A 739 19.83 -17.54 12.19
CA HIS A 739 20.32 -18.24 11.00
C HIS A 739 20.17 -19.76 11.14
N PHE A 740 19.87 -20.39 10.02
CA PHE A 740 19.83 -21.84 9.89
C PHE A 740 20.67 -22.29 8.70
N THR A 741 21.08 -23.55 8.73
CA THR A 741 21.78 -24.19 7.62
C THR A 741 21.18 -25.55 7.29
N LEU A 742 21.10 -25.85 6.00
CA LEU A 742 20.72 -27.16 5.46
C LEU A 742 21.50 -27.40 4.17
N ASP A 743 22.25 -28.50 4.11
CA ASP A 743 23.06 -28.90 2.95
C ASP A 743 23.94 -27.79 2.36
N GLY A 744 24.50 -26.95 3.23
CA GLY A 744 25.35 -25.81 2.83
C GLY A 744 24.59 -24.54 2.45
N THR A 745 23.26 -24.59 2.35
CA THR A 745 22.40 -23.41 2.13
C THR A 745 22.13 -22.70 3.45
N ARG A 746 22.28 -21.38 3.47
CA ARG A 746 22.01 -20.54 4.65
C ARG A 746 20.61 -19.92 4.55
N PHE A 747 19.85 -20.03 5.63
CA PHE A 747 18.53 -19.42 5.79
C PHE A 747 18.59 -18.31 6.84
N VAL A 748 18.03 -17.15 6.52
CA VAL A 748 18.02 -15.97 7.40
C VAL A 748 16.66 -15.26 7.35
N PRO A 749 16.26 -14.50 8.38
CA PRO A 749 15.09 -13.63 8.28
C PRO A 749 15.21 -12.65 7.11
N LEU A 750 14.11 -12.40 6.41
CA LEU A 750 14.09 -11.54 5.21
C LEU A 750 14.68 -10.15 5.42
N TYR A 751 14.52 -9.52 6.59
CA TYR A 751 15.07 -8.20 6.86
C TYR A 751 16.61 -8.15 6.85
N GLN A 752 17.28 -9.30 7.01
CA GLN A 752 18.73 -9.40 6.96
C GLN A 752 19.27 -9.54 5.52
N ILE A 753 18.40 -9.84 4.56
CA ILE A 753 18.76 -9.90 3.14
C ILE A 753 18.82 -8.49 2.56
N GLN A 754 19.86 -8.23 1.78
CA GLN A 754 20.11 -6.95 1.12
C GLN A 754 20.19 -7.18 -0.39
N ASP A 755 21.39 -7.30 -0.93
CA ASP A 755 21.70 -7.45 -2.35
C ASP A 755 21.93 -8.91 -2.78
N GLN A 756 21.74 -9.87 -1.87
CA GLN A 756 21.85 -11.29 -2.19
C GLN A 756 20.61 -11.81 -2.91
N ARG A 757 20.80 -12.77 -3.81
CA ARG A 757 19.71 -13.58 -4.34
C ARG A 757 19.14 -14.48 -3.26
N PHE A 758 17.81 -14.62 -3.24
CA PHE A 758 17.14 -15.37 -2.20
C PHE A 758 15.88 -16.09 -2.66
N HIS A 759 15.44 -17.05 -1.84
CA HIS A 759 14.20 -17.80 -1.98
C HIS A 759 13.39 -17.68 -0.69
N ALA A 760 12.18 -17.12 -0.76
CA ALA A 760 11.23 -17.11 0.37
C ALA A 760 10.24 -18.30 0.32
N TYR A 761 10.10 -18.92 -0.86
CA TYR A 761 9.23 -20.05 -1.14
C TYR A 761 10.05 -21.19 -1.76
N PHE A 762 9.66 -22.42 -1.44
CA PHE A 762 10.37 -23.64 -1.79
C PHE A 762 9.40 -24.70 -2.27
N LYS A 763 9.90 -25.69 -3.02
CA LYS A 763 9.12 -26.83 -3.49
C LYS A 763 9.42 -28.07 -2.64
N PHE A 764 8.37 -28.77 -2.22
CA PHE A 764 8.43 -30.03 -1.48
C PHE A 764 7.74 -31.16 -2.25
#